data_AF-A0A950I5F7-F1
#
_entry.id   AF-A0A950I5F7-F1
#
_cell.length_a   1.000
_cell.length_b   1.000
_cell.length_c   1.000
_cell.angle_alpha   90.00
_cell.angle_beta   90.00
_cell.angle_gamma   90.00
#
_symmetry.space_group_name_H-M   'P 1'
#
loop_
_entity.id
_entity.type
_entity.pdbx_description
1 polymer ?
#
loop_
_entity_poly.entity_id
_entity_poly.type
_entity_poly.pdbx_seq_one_letter_code
_entity_poly.pdbx_strand_id
1 'polypeptide(L)'
;MSELGERYGHDRIKRGLINFVLGKGVSAIAGMFAIVLVIRSLSVQAFAGYSVLVALVEVLTAVSGLGLAHALLRYVPELYGMHFQQSLRRFVYGSLLLRSAVLLAAAAFAYAFAGSLAPHIGLGTALDAFQAFLVVVVLRSTNNFLSQILESTLHQGNAQMGFSATQTVRLIGMAVLAAHGNVALVDVIWVESIGEAAGLVVMLFGIAQVVRSGPTDDAADDGSWLDRHLRQIARFALAGYVQHLAIMPFGGNTNRLVGGNMLASAAMASYGFAQSLVDYMKRYLPAQLLVGLIRPVVVARYCERRDFSVAAGLCERVMQINLLLIGGMLVTLLVGGAEALSLISAGKYGTDALLILCFLVMVLVLETQRQQLELLVQTVERYHFLISSNLLLSSSVILAAVLVPWFGPSAFPIANGFGLIAGNAWVQKQMRNEGFVFTHDWFASFRIAGLFILAYGVGQGLRLIGLPWYLAAGGCALVYLAAGYLLCGKMVFGFINNLTDRNRIEPPELKEDGPSTREAAAGNDIPRIAFGVLSSKDSSSAIEQIAAAVYPHPVYVHHDFSKQPDFHPEAPNLHILLKPVQTAWGDWSLVAASFLLMQAALEDPHVTHFQLLSEACLPVRPLAEFEDYLRRERPDAMIDMLPLEGEDAVFSHGWRYLWQSSRSMRLLRRAAIWVWGREARHQVEASINLRLAGKAGGVLPHLRRAVGKFILRSYYRSAHEVLAAQGLRKFAIGGQWFGVSRRAAQWLIDARACYAAFTEQYRRQHIPDESYIHTLLHNALLAGLPLRMAPSNHALFWDRCGTGPDQLGDTDFERLRNSGSFFARKFSLDRGDGLRQAVLTRLQHSDDARRTLHSHRAAPQEGAANESFRAMVSQGAA
;
A
#
# COMPACT_ATOMS: atom_id res chain seq x y z
N MET A 1 -13.58 -12.51 -9.69
CA MET A 1 -12.31 -11.78 -9.38
C MET A 1 -11.39 -12.55 -8.41
N SER A 2 -11.79 -13.70 -7.85
CA SER A 2 -10.98 -14.49 -6.91
C SER A 2 -9.87 -15.36 -7.55
N GLU A 3 -9.90 -15.58 -8.87
CA GLU A 3 -8.91 -16.44 -9.57
C GLU A 3 -7.70 -15.68 -10.16
N LEU A 4 -7.70 -14.34 -10.16
CA LEU A 4 -6.60 -13.53 -10.72
C LEU A 4 -5.34 -13.46 -9.83
N GLY A 5 -5.36 -14.10 -8.65
CA GLY A 5 -4.45 -13.85 -7.54
C GLY A 5 -3.02 -14.38 -7.69
N GLU A 6 -2.78 -15.49 -8.39
CA GLU A 6 -1.44 -16.12 -8.39
C GLU A 6 -0.42 -15.42 -9.32
N ARG A 7 -0.85 -14.93 -10.50
CA ARG A 7 0.07 -14.30 -11.47
C ARG A 7 0.38 -12.84 -11.17
N TYR A 8 -0.45 -12.18 -10.37
CA TYR A 8 -0.35 -10.78 -9.95
C TYR A 8 0.06 -10.62 -8.47
N GLY A 9 0.75 -11.63 -7.91
CA GLY A 9 1.19 -11.61 -6.51
C GLY A 9 2.12 -10.45 -6.14
N HIS A 10 2.03 -10.02 -4.88
CA HIS A 10 2.77 -8.88 -4.30
C HIS A 10 4.29 -8.95 -4.55
N ASP A 11 4.91 -10.13 -4.46
CA ASP A 11 6.35 -10.32 -4.68
C ASP A 11 6.79 -10.14 -6.14
N ARG A 12 5.88 -10.36 -7.10
CA ARG A 12 6.16 -10.11 -8.52
C ARG A 12 6.02 -8.62 -8.83
N ILE A 13 5.07 -7.93 -8.19
CA ILE A 13 4.91 -6.47 -8.30
C ILE A 13 6.13 -5.74 -7.70
N LYS A 14 6.59 -6.15 -6.51
CA LYS A 14 7.78 -5.55 -5.85
C LYS A 14 9.07 -5.76 -6.66
N ARG A 15 9.30 -6.98 -7.17
CA ARG A 15 10.44 -7.27 -8.07
C ARG A 15 10.33 -6.54 -9.40
N GLY A 16 9.13 -6.48 -9.98
CA GLY A 16 8.83 -5.71 -11.19
C GLY A 16 9.16 -4.23 -11.03
N LEU A 17 8.81 -3.64 -9.89
CA LEU A 17 9.07 -2.24 -9.57
C LEU A 17 10.57 -1.94 -9.39
N ILE A 18 11.34 -2.82 -8.74
CA ILE A 18 12.80 -2.65 -8.59
C ILE A 18 13.49 -2.73 -9.95
N ASN A 19 13.15 -3.73 -10.76
CA ASN A 19 13.69 -3.87 -12.11
C ASN A 19 13.27 -2.71 -13.01
N PHE A 20 12.06 -2.17 -12.81
CA PHE A 20 11.59 -0.98 -13.48
C PHE A 20 12.43 0.25 -13.16
N VAL A 21 12.68 0.53 -11.88
CA VAL A 21 13.48 1.69 -11.46
C VAL A 21 14.92 1.58 -11.94
N LEU A 22 15.55 0.41 -11.78
CA LEU A 22 16.93 0.20 -12.23
C LEU A 22 17.07 0.28 -13.75
N GLY A 23 16.21 -0.40 -14.51
CA GLY A 23 16.23 -0.37 -15.97
C GLY A 23 15.87 1.02 -16.55
N LYS A 24 14.92 1.73 -15.94
CA LYS A 24 14.64 3.12 -16.31
C LYS A 24 15.82 4.04 -15.99
N GLY A 25 16.55 3.82 -14.90
CA GLY A 25 17.75 4.59 -14.59
C GLY A 25 18.84 4.46 -15.65
N VAL A 26 19.14 3.23 -16.07
CA VAL A 26 20.15 2.98 -17.13
C VAL A 26 19.75 3.62 -18.45
N SER A 27 18.52 3.35 -18.92
CA SER A 27 18.02 3.97 -20.15
C SER A 27 17.93 5.50 -20.05
N ALA A 28 17.65 6.06 -18.85
CA ALA A 28 17.64 7.51 -18.60
C ALA A 28 19.02 8.16 -18.71
N ILE A 29 20.06 7.50 -18.25
CA ILE A 29 21.40 8.07 -18.33
C ILE A 29 21.90 7.92 -19.77
N ALA A 30 21.79 6.71 -20.33
CA ALA A 30 22.26 6.42 -21.67
C ALA A 30 21.55 7.28 -22.74
N GLY A 31 20.22 7.39 -22.66
CA GLY A 31 19.42 8.17 -23.60
C GLY A 31 19.74 9.66 -23.57
N MET A 32 20.02 10.22 -22.38
CA MET A 32 20.38 11.63 -22.21
C MET A 32 21.73 11.91 -22.86
N PHE A 33 22.75 11.11 -22.56
CA PHE A 33 24.06 11.29 -23.19
C PHE A 33 24.03 11.04 -24.70
N ALA A 34 23.23 10.06 -25.16
CA ALA A 34 23.07 9.79 -26.59
C ALA A 34 22.46 10.99 -27.33
N ILE A 35 21.40 11.61 -26.80
CA ILE A 35 20.80 12.80 -27.44
C ILE A 35 21.77 13.99 -27.40
N VAL A 36 22.53 14.19 -26.32
CA VAL A 36 23.57 15.23 -26.24
C VAL A 36 24.62 15.02 -27.35
N LEU A 37 25.09 13.79 -27.57
CA LEU A 37 26.04 13.51 -28.66
C LEU A 37 25.43 13.80 -30.04
N VAL A 38 24.17 13.43 -30.30
CA VAL A 38 23.49 13.76 -31.56
C VAL A 38 23.47 15.28 -31.80
N ILE A 39 23.11 16.05 -30.77
CA ILE A 39 23.04 17.52 -30.83
C ILE A 39 24.42 18.13 -31.09
N ARG A 40 25.46 17.62 -30.44
CA ARG A 40 26.84 18.11 -30.59
C ARG A 40 27.43 17.76 -31.95
N SER A 41 27.15 16.58 -32.47
CA SER A 41 27.75 16.06 -33.70
C SER A 41 27.09 16.57 -34.98
N LEU A 42 25.77 16.76 -35.00
CA LEU A 42 25.05 17.19 -36.22
C LEU A 42 25.14 18.70 -36.47
N SER A 43 25.16 19.12 -37.73
CA SER A 43 25.00 20.54 -38.08
C SER A 43 23.59 21.05 -37.69
N VAL A 44 23.42 22.37 -37.59
CA VAL A 44 22.13 22.99 -37.24
C VAL A 44 21.03 22.58 -38.23
N GLN A 45 21.35 22.57 -39.52
CA GLN A 45 20.42 22.14 -40.58
C GLN A 45 20.09 20.65 -40.50
N ALA A 46 21.09 19.79 -40.28
CA ALA A 46 20.89 18.36 -40.14
C ALA A 46 20.06 18.01 -38.89
N PHE A 47 20.28 18.73 -37.78
CA PHE A 47 19.51 18.55 -36.55
C PHE A 47 18.06 19.04 -36.69
N ALA A 48 17.80 20.12 -37.44
CA ALA A 48 16.44 20.54 -37.77
C ALA A 48 15.69 19.40 -38.50
N GLY A 49 16.33 18.80 -39.51
CA GLY A 49 15.78 17.66 -40.23
C GLY A 49 15.55 16.45 -39.33
N TYR A 50 16.56 16.09 -38.51
CA TYR A 50 16.43 15.04 -37.49
C TYR A 50 15.22 15.27 -36.57
N SER A 51 14.99 16.51 -36.11
CA SER A 51 13.86 16.79 -35.23
C SER A 51 12.51 16.56 -35.92
N VAL A 52 12.36 16.94 -37.19
CA VAL A 52 11.14 16.66 -37.96
C VAL A 52 10.95 15.14 -38.12
N LEU A 53 12.03 14.42 -38.44
CA LEU A 53 12.00 12.97 -38.62
C LEU A 53 11.52 12.25 -37.36
N VAL A 54 12.02 12.63 -36.18
CA VAL A 54 11.60 12.03 -34.89
C VAL A 54 10.07 12.07 -34.70
N ALA A 55 9.40 13.11 -35.19
CA ALA A 55 7.96 13.25 -35.09
C ALA A 55 7.17 12.31 -36.01
N LEU A 56 7.76 11.85 -37.12
CA LEU A 56 7.12 10.87 -38.02
C LEU A 56 6.79 9.56 -37.30
N VAL A 57 7.57 9.18 -36.29
CA VAL A 57 7.32 7.97 -35.51
C VAL A 57 5.92 8.01 -34.90
N GLU A 58 5.55 9.10 -34.23
CA GLU A 58 4.25 9.18 -33.56
C GLU A 58 3.11 9.22 -34.56
N VAL A 59 3.23 10.01 -35.63
CA VAL A 59 2.18 10.11 -36.66
C VAL A 59 1.96 8.79 -37.39
N LEU A 60 3.02 8.15 -37.89
CA LEU A 60 2.89 6.86 -38.57
C LEU A 60 2.45 5.77 -37.60
N THR A 61 2.87 5.79 -36.33
CA THR A 61 2.36 4.87 -35.30
C THR A 61 0.86 5.06 -35.09
N ALA A 62 0.41 6.30 -34.92
CA ALA A 62 -0.98 6.64 -34.65
C ALA A 62 -1.87 6.23 -35.83
N VAL A 63 -1.52 6.64 -37.06
CA VAL A 63 -2.31 6.35 -38.27
C VAL A 63 -2.36 4.84 -38.55
N SER A 64 -1.26 4.11 -38.36
CA SER A 64 -1.22 2.65 -38.61
C SER A 64 -1.69 1.78 -37.43
N GLY A 65 -2.16 2.37 -36.34
CA GLY A 65 -2.40 1.66 -35.07
C GLY A 65 -3.66 0.79 -35.01
N LEU A 66 -4.71 1.11 -35.78
CA LEU A 66 -6.02 0.41 -35.82
C LEU A 66 -6.66 0.11 -34.45
N GLY A 67 -6.30 0.86 -33.41
CA GLY A 67 -6.82 0.66 -32.06
C GLY A 67 -6.30 -0.59 -31.33
N LEU A 68 -5.38 -1.35 -31.94
CA LEU A 68 -4.88 -2.62 -31.40
C LEU A 68 -4.22 -2.44 -30.02
N ALA A 69 -3.52 -1.33 -29.81
CA ALA A 69 -2.93 -0.97 -28.51
C ALA A 69 -3.98 -0.93 -27.38
N HIS A 70 -5.14 -0.32 -27.63
CA HIS A 70 -6.23 -0.23 -26.65
C HIS A 70 -6.82 -1.61 -26.35
N ALA A 71 -7.03 -2.43 -27.39
CA ALA A 71 -7.53 -3.79 -27.23
C ALA A 71 -6.56 -4.66 -26.41
N LEU A 72 -5.26 -4.61 -26.72
CA LEU A 72 -4.26 -5.39 -25.99
C LEU A 72 -4.19 -5.00 -24.51
N LEU A 73 -4.15 -3.71 -24.20
CA LEU A 73 -4.10 -3.22 -22.82
C LEU A 73 -5.31 -3.67 -21.99
N ARG A 74 -6.46 -3.94 -22.61
CA ARG A 74 -7.68 -4.40 -21.94
C ARG A 74 -7.79 -5.92 -21.84
N TYR A 75 -7.53 -6.65 -22.93
CA TYR A 75 -7.87 -8.07 -23.05
C TYR A 75 -6.66 -9.01 -22.84
N VAL A 76 -5.42 -8.56 -23.06
CA VAL A 76 -4.24 -9.40 -22.79
C VAL A 76 -4.09 -9.72 -21.30
N PRO A 77 -4.23 -8.75 -20.36
CA PRO A 77 -4.18 -9.06 -18.93
C PRO A 77 -5.28 -10.05 -18.50
N GLU A 78 -6.46 -9.93 -19.09
CA GLU A 78 -7.61 -10.80 -18.83
C GLU A 78 -7.33 -12.24 -19.26
N LEU A 79 -6.92 -12.44 -20.52
CA LEU A 79 -6.55 -13.75 -21.05
C LEU A 79 -5.36 -14.37 -20.29
N TYR A 80 -4.36 -13.57 -19.96
CA TYR A 80 -3.19 -14.00 -19.20
C TYR A 80 -3.55 -14.40 -17.77
N GLY A 81 -4.53 -13.72 -17.15
CA GLY A 81 -5.05 -14.01 -15.81
C GLY A 81 -5.97 -15.22 -15.75
N MET A 82 -6.81 -15.46 -16.77
CA MET A 82 -7.68 -16.64 -16.88
C MET A 82 -6.93 -17.92 -17.31
N HIS A 83 -5.62 -17.85 -17.52
CA HIS A 83 -4.80 -18.96 -18.02
C HIS A 83 -5.19 -19.46 -19.43
N PHE A 84 -5.89 -18.64 -20.24
CA PHE A 84 -6.30 -18.97 -21.61
C PHE A 84 -5.14 -18.82 -22.60
N GLN A 85 -4.25 -19.81 -22.64
CA GLN A 85 -3.01 -19.78 -23.41
C GLN A 85 -3.24 -19.81 -24.92
N GLN A 86 -4.21 -20.58 -25.43
CA GLN A 86 -4.46 -20.68 -26.86
C GLN A 86 -5.02 -19.37 -27.42
N SER A 87 -6.04 -18.80 -26.77
CA SER A 87 -6.61 -17.50 -27.12
C SER A 87 -5.58 -16.38 -26.96
N LEU A 88 -4.78 -16.38 -25.89
CA LEU A 88 -3.70 -15.41 -25.69
C LEU A 88 -2.70 -15.45 -26.84
N ARG A 89 -2.24 -16.65 -27.24
CA ARG A 89 -1.30 -16.83 -28.35
C ARG A 89 -1.88 -16.36 -29.68
N ARG A 90 -3.09 -16.79 -30.02
CA ARG A 90 -3.78 -16.39 -31.25
C ARG A 90 -3.98 -14.87 -31.30
N PHE A 91 -4.39 -14.27 -30.18
CA PHE A 91 -4.64 -12.83 -30.10
C PHE A 91 -3.35 -12.01 -30.19
N VAL A 92 -2.29 -12.39 -29.46
CA VAL A 92 -1.00 -11.69 -29.48
C VAL A 92 -0.33 -11.81 -30.85
N TYR A 93 -0.23 -13.02 -31.41
CA TYR A 93 0.40 -13.21 -32.73
C TYR A 93 -0.43 -12.61 -33.86
N GLY A 94 -1.76 -12.76 -33.83
CA GLY A 94 -2.65 -12.14 -34.81
C GLY A 94 -2.56 -10.61 -34.79
N SER A 95 -2.54 -10.02 -33.59
CA SER A 95 -2.38 -8.57 -33.43
C SER A 95 -1.00 -8.10 -33.88
N LEU A 96 0.07 -8.85 -33.58
CA LEU A 96 1.43 -8.52 -34.03
C LEU A 96 1.55 -8.60 -35.55
N LEU A 97 1.01 -9.64 -36.17
CA LEU A 97 1.03 -9.80 -37.62
C LEU A 97 0.25 -8.65 -38.31
N LEU A 98 -0.97 -8.39 -37.85
CA LEU A 98 -1.79 -7.31 -38.41
C LEU A 98 -1.12 -5.94 -38.22
N ARG A 99 -0.61 -5.67 -37.02
CA ARG A 99 0.10 -4.41 -36.71
C ARG A 99 1.30 -4.22 -37.61
N SER A 100 2.15 -5.25 -37.75
CA SER A 100 3.34 -5.19 -38.60
C SER A 100 2.98 -5.03 -40.08
N ALA A 101 1.98 -5.75 -40.58
CA ALA A 101 1.54 -5.64 -41.97
C ALA A 101 1.05 -4.22 -42.29
N VAL A 102 0.22 -3.63 -41.44
CA VAL A 102 -0.34 -2.28 -41.64
C VAL A 102 0.74 -1.21 -41.48
N LEU A 103 1.68 -1.37 -40.54
CA LEU A 103 2.81 -0.47 -40.36
C LEU A 103 3.75 -0.50 -41.58
N LEU A 104 4.09 -1.68 -42.06
CA LEU A 104 4.95 -1.86 -43.24
C LEU A 104 4.28 -1.31 -44.49
N ALA A 105 2.97 -1.50 -44.66
CA ALA A 105 2.21 -0.89 -45.75
C ALA A 105 2.23 0.65 -45.68
N ALA A 106 2.02 1.22 -44.48
CA ALA A 106 2.10 2.66 -44.27
C ALA A 106 3.51 3.22 -44.52
N ALA A 107 4.56 2.50 -44.08
CA ALA A 107 5.94 2.87 -44.34
C ALA A 107 6.32 2.75 -45.82
N ALA A 108 5.88 1.70 -46.51
CA ALA A 108 6.07 1.52 -47.95
C ALA A 108 5.37 2.62 -48.76
N PHE A 109 4.16 3.00 -48.34
CA PHE A 109 3.46 4.16 -48.91
C PHE A 109 4.27 5.45 -48.70
N ALA A 110 4.71 5.71 -47.46
CA ALA A 110 5.53 6.89 -47.17
C ALA A 110 6.84 6.90 -47.98
N TYR A 111 7.46 5.74 -48.19
CA TYR A 111 8.68 5.59 -49.01
C TYR A 111 8.41 5.89 -50.49
N ALA A 112 7.36 5.30 -51.07
CA ALA A 112 7.00 5.47 -52.47
C ALA A 112 6.62 6.92 -52.80
N PHE A 113 5.95 7.61 -51.87
CA PHE A 113 5.54 9.00 -52.03
C PHE A 113 6.48 10.00 -51.33
N ALA A 114 7.69 9.58 -50.95
CA ALA A 114 8.63 10.40 -50.20
C ALA A 114 8.96 11.71 -50.91
N GLY A 115 9.13 11.70 -52.24
CA GLY A 115 9.43 12.89 -53.03
C GLY A 115 8.32 13.95 -52.97
N SER A 116 7.07 13.54 -52.82
CA SER A 116 5.92 14.44 -52.66
C SER A 116 5.71 14.85 -51.21
N LEU A 117 5.91 13.94 -50.25
CA LEU A 117 5.65 14.20 -48.83
C LEU A 117 6.73 15.03 -48.16
N ALA A 118 8.01 14.78 -48.46
CA ALA A 118 9.15 15.40 -47.78
C ALA A 118 9.16 16.94 -47.88
N PRO A 119 8.85 17.59 -49.03
CA PRO A 119 8.78 19.05 -49.12
C PRO A 119 7.73 19.66 -48.18
N HIS A 120 6.57 19.01 -47.99
CA HIS A 120 5.48 19.54 -47.17
C HIS A 120 5.78 19.61 -45.67
N ILE A 121 6.81 18.90 -45.22
CA ILE A 121 7.26 18.88 -43.83
C ILE A 121 8.65 19.51 -43.67
N GLY A 122 9.15 20.22 -44.69
CA GLY A 122 10.44 20.91 -44.63
C GLY A 122 11.66 20.01 -44.82
N LEU A 123 11.51 18.82 -45.40
CA LEU A 123 12.57 17.85 -45.68
C LEU A 123 12.89 17.71 -47.17
N GLY A 124 12.50 18.67 -48.01
CA GLY A 124 12.65 18.60 -49.46
C GLY A 124 14.10 18.40 -49.95
N THR A 125 15.11 18.82 -49.17
CA THR A 125 16.54 18.65 -49.48
C THR A 125 17.17 17.41 -48.82
N ALA A 126 16.41 16.65 -48.03
CA ALA A 126 16.89 15.54 -47.21
C ALA A 126 16.09 14.26 -47.46
N LEU A 127 15.79 13.97 -48.73
CA LEU A 127 14.96 12.83 -49.14
C LEU A 127 15.56 11.49 -48.68
N ASP A 128 16.87 11.31 -48.83
CA ASP A 128 17.58 10.08 -48.43
C ASP A 128 17.45 9.83 -46.92
N ALA A 129 17.53 10.90 -46.11
CA ALA A 129 17.35 10.82 -44.67
C ALA A 129 15.90 10.48 -44.30
N PHE A 130 14.91 11.05 -45.00
CA PHE A 130 13.49 10.70 -44.80
C PHE A 130 13.24 9.21 -45.07
N GLN A 131 13.74 8.71 -46.20
CA GLN A 131 13.61 7.30 -46.58
C GLN A 131 14.30 6.36 -45.60
N ALA A 132 15.56 6.65 -45.23
CA ALA A 132 16.29 5.86 -44.25
C ALA A 132 15.58 5.84 -42.88
N PHE A 133 14.99 6.96 -42.46
CA PHE A 133 14.33 7.07 -41.17
C PHE A 133 13.06 6.22 -41.05
N LEU A 134 12.42 5.83 -42.17
CA LEU A 134 11.28 4.93 -42.14
C LEU A 134 11.63 3.56 -41.52
N VAL A 135 12.88 3.12 -41.61
CA VAL A 135 13.37 1.92 -40.90
C VAL A 135 13.28 2.12 -39.38
N VAL A 136 13.73 3.27 -38.87
CA VAL A 136 13.61 3.64 -37.45
C VAL A 136 12.15 3.70 -37.03
N VAL A 137 11.27 4.27 -37.87
CA VAL A 137 9.81 4.31 -37.60
C VAL A 137 9.28 2.89 -37.41
N VAL A 138 9.58 1.96 -38.33
CA VAL A 138 9.08 0.58 -38.25
C VAL A 138 9.58 -0.11 -36.98
N LEU A 139 10.88 -0.04 -36.70
CA LEU A 139 11.49 -0.71 -35.55
C LEU A 139 11.00 -0.12 -34.22
N ARG A 140 11.03 1.20 -34.07
CA ARG A 140 10.61 1.90 -32.84
C ARG A 140 9.13 1.71 -32.54
N SER A 141 8.28 1.79 -33.57
CA SER A 141 6.83 1.57 -33.41
C SER A 141 6.54 0.14 -32.99
N THR A 142 7.29 -0.84 -33.51
CA THR A 142 7.17 -2.24 -33.13
C THR A 142 7.63 -2.45 -31.69
N ASN A 143 8.79 -1.89 -31.29
CA ASN A 143 9.27 -1.92 -29.92
C ASN A 143 8.23 -1.36 -28.94
N ASN A 144 7.69 -0.18 -29.21
CA ASN A 144 6.67 0.44 -28.36
C ASN A 144 5.37 -0.39 -28.27
N PHE A 145 5.05 -1.16 -29.31
CA PHE A 145 3.88 -2.05 -29.28
C PHE A 145 4.15 -3.31 -28.44
N LEU A 146 5.33 -3.93 -28.60
CA LEU A 146 5.73 -5.10 -27.80
C LEU A 146 5.87 -4.74 -26.32
N SER A 147 6.42 -3.56 -26.01
CA SER A 147 6.58 -3.10 -24.63
C SER A 147 5.24 -2.99 -23.91
N GLN A 148 4.19 -2.50 -24.57
CA GLN A 148 2.84 -2.42 -23.99
C GLN A 148 2.28 -3.81 -23.61
N ILE A 149 2.50 -4.82 -24.45
CA ILE A 149 2.09 -6.20 -24.16
C ILE A 149 2.84 -6.70 -22.91
N LEU A 150 4.17 -6.55 -22.88
CA LEU A 150 5.00 -6.97 -21.74
C LEU A 150 4.63 -6.24 -20.44
N GLU A 151 4.37 -4.93 -20.51
CA GLU A 151 3.97 -4.15 -19.34
C GLU A 151 2.59 -4.57 -18.81
N SER A 152 1.65 -4.87 -19.70
CA SER A 152 0.30 -5.33 -19.33
C SER A 152 0.28 -6.69 -18.62
N THR A 153 1.28 -7.55 -18.88
CA THR A 153 1.43 -8.88 -18.25
C THR A 153 2.43 -8.90 -17.09
N LEU A 154 2.81 -7.74 -16.54
CA LEU A 154 3.80 -7.58 -15.45
C LEU A 154 5.23 -8.04 -15.81
N HIS A 155 5.57 -8.14 -17.09
CA HIS A 155 6.93 -8.43 -17.57
C HIS A 155 7.72 -7.14 -17.86
N GLN A 156 7.52 -6.12 -17.02
CA GLN A 156 8.12 -4.79 -17.18
C GLN A 156 9.66 -4.84 -17.21
N GLY A 157 10.29 -5.80 -16.50
CA GLY A 157 11.74 -6.01 -16.57
C GLY A 157 12.24 -6.27 -17.99
N ASN A 158 11.54 -7.09 -18.78
CA ASN A 158 11.91 -7.39 -20.17
C ASN A 158 11.78 -6.15 -21.08
N ALA A 159 10.69 -5.38 -20.91
CA ALA A 159 10.51 -4.13 -21.63
C ALA A 159 11.61 -3.12 -21.32
N GLN A 160 11.97 -2.95 -20.03
CA GLN A 160 13.03 -2.01 -19.62
C GLN A 160 14.43 -2.47 -20.05
N MET A 161 14.70 -3.78 -20.11
CA MET A 161 15.93 -4.29 -20.71
C MET A 161 16.02 -3.94 -22.21
N GLY A 162 14.92 -4.08 -22.96
CA GLY A 162 14.87 -3.69 -24.37
C GLY A 162 15.13 -2.20 -24.60
N PHE A 163 14.49 -1.33 -23.80
CA PHE A 163 14.76 0.11 -23.86
C PHE A 163 16.19 0.46 -23.47
N SER A 164 16.75 -0.21 -22.45
CA SER A 164 18.14 0.00 -22.03
C SER A 164 19.12 -0.42 -23.13
N ALA A 165 18.93 -1.60 -23.74
CA ALA A 165 19.73 -2.05 -24.87
C ALA A 165 19.70 -1.04 -26.02
N THR A 166 18.52 -0.52 -26.37
CA THR A 166 18.35 0.50 -27.41
C THR A 166 19.17 1.76 -27.11
N GLN A 167 19.03 2.33 -25.92
CA GLN A 167 19.72 3.57 -25.57
C GLN A 167 21.23 3.37 -25.38
N THR A 168 21.67 2.23 -24.84
CA THR A 168 23.09 1.92 -24.66
C THR A 168 23.79 1.72 -26.00
N VAL A 169 23.20 0.94 -26.92
CA VAL A 169 23.76 0.76 -28.27
C VAL A 169 23.81 2.09 -29.01
N ARG A 170 22.76 2.91 -28.90
CA ARG A 170 22.75 4.26 -29.47
C ARG A 170 23.84 5.15 -28.88
N LEU A 171 24.04 5.15 -27.56
CA LEU A 171 25.10 5.91 -26.90
C LEU A 171 26.49 5.49 -27.41
N ILE A 172 26.76 4.19 -27.45
CA ILE A 172 28.04 3.65 -27.91
C ILE A 172 28.25 4.01 -29.39
N GLY A 173 27.26 3.78 -30.25
CA GLY A 173 27.33 4.11 -31.66
C GLY A 173 27.56 5.60 -31.90
N MET A 174 26.87 6.47 -31.16
CA MET A 174 27.08 7.92 -31.25
C MET A 174 28.44 8.35 -30.73
N ALA A 175 28.99 7.71 -29.69
CA ALA A 175 30.33 8.00 -29.19
C ALA A 175 31.40 7.61 -30.24
N VAL A 176 31.22 6.47 -30.91
CA VAL A 176 32.09 6.03 -32.01
C VAL A 176 32.02 6.98 -33.20
N LEU A 177 30.82 7.39 -33.63
CA LEU A 177 30.67 8.37 -34.72
C LEU A 177 31.28 9.73 -34.35
N ALA A 178 31.06 10.21 -33.12
CA ALA A 178 31.60 11.47 -32.65
C ALA A 178 33.14 11.46 -32.62
N ALA A 179 33.77 10.31 -32.37
CA ALA A 179 35.23 10.18 -32.35
C ALA A 179 35.89 10.27 -33.74
N HIS A 180 35.21 9.85 -34.80
CA HIS A 180 35.74 9.88 -36.17
C HIS A 180 35.63 11.24 -36.86
N GLY A 181 34.80 12.15 -36.35
CA GLY A 181 34.56 13.48 -36.94
C GLY A 181 33.65 13.44 -38.17
N ASN A 182 33.01 14.57 -38.51
CA ASN A 182 32.04 14.73 -39.62
C ASN A 182 30.89 13.70 -39.63
N VAL A 183 29.94 13.86 -38.71
CA VAL A 183 28.76 12.99 -38.61
C VAL A 183 27.64 13.50 -39.53
N ALA A 184 27.22 12.69 -40.50
CA ALA A 184 26.06 12.98 -41.33
C ALA A 184 24.76 12.55 -40.64
N LEU A 185 23.63 13.13 -41.07
CA LEU A 185 22.32 12.77 -40.54
C LEU A 185 22.02 11.27 -40.73
N VAL A 186 22.36 10.72 -41.90
CA VAL A 186 22.11 9.31 -42.24
C VAL A 186 22.88 8.35 -41.32
N ASP A 187 24.10 8.70 -40.89
CA ASP A 187 24.88 7.87 -39.97
C ASP A 187 24.17 7.73 -38.60
N VAL A 188 23.60 8.84 -38.11
CA VAL A 188 22.80 8.84 -36.87
C VAL A 188 21.57 7.96 -37.02
N ILE A 189 20.91 7.98 -38.17
CA ILE A 189 19.73 7.16 -38.47
C ILE A 189 20.09 5.66 -38.46
N TRP A 190 21.24 5.29 -39.00
CA TRP A 190 21.72 3.90 -38.95
C TRP A 190 22.07 3.46 -37.54
N VAL A 191 22.75 4.30 -36.76
CA VAL A 191 23.01 4.02 -35.33
C VAL A 191 21.70 3.82 -34.55
N GLU A 192 20.69 4.66 -34.81
CA GLU A 192 19.36 4.47 -34.21
C GLU A 192 18.70 3.18 -34.66
N SER A 193 18.77 2.84 -35.95
CA SER A 193 18.19 1.61 -36.48
C SER A 193 18.81 0.37 -35.82
N ILE A 194 20.13 0.35 -35.64
CA ILE A 194 20.85 -0.73 -34.96
C ILE A 194 20.44 -0.80 -33.49
N GLY A 195 20.32 0.34 -32.81
CA GLY A 195 19.83 0.41 -31.43
C GLY A 195 18.42 -0.16 -31.30
N GLU A 196 17.49 0.27 -32.15
CA GLU A 196 16.11 -0.21 -32.13
C GLU A 196 16.02 -1.71 -32.45
N ALA A 197 16.85 -2.21 -33.38
CA ALA A 197 16.93 -3.64 -33.68
C ALA A 197 17.43 -4.46 -32.47
N ALA A 198 18.44 -3.96 -31.74
CA ALA A 198 18.91 -4.61 -30.52
C ALA A 198 17.81 -4.67 -29.44
N GLY A 199 17.07 -3.57 -29.26
CA GLY A 199 15.90 -3.54 -28.38
C GLY A 199 14.81 -4.54 -28.79
N LEU A 200 14.55 -4.64 -30.10
CA LEU A 200 13.54 -5.53 -30.65
C LEU A 200 13.84 -7.00 -30.37
N VAL A 201 15.10 -7.43 -30.49
CA VAL A 201 15.51 -8.80 -30.15
C VAL A 201 15.17 -9.14 -28.69
N VAL A 202 15.48 -8.23 -27.77
CA VAL A 202 15.17 -8.41 -26.33
C VAL A 202 13.65 -8.45 -26.09
N MET A 203 12.89 -7.56 -26.74
CA MET A 203 11.44 -7.53 -26.59
C MET A 203 10.75 -8.78 -27.16
N LEU A 204 11.19 -9.26 -28.33
CA LEU A 204 10.69 -10.51 -28.92
C LEU A 204 10.96 -11.72 -28.03
N PHE A 205 12.15 -11.79 -27.42
CA PHE A 205 12.46 -12.81 -26.43
C PHE A 205 11.49 -12.75 -25.23
N GLY A 206 11.22 -11.55 -24.72
CA GLY A 206 10.24 -11.34 -23.65
C GLY A 206 8.83 -11.80 -24.03
N ILE A 207 8.38 -11.52 -25.26
CA ILE A 207 7.05 -11.94 -25.74
C ILE A 207 6.99 -13.46 -25.88
N ALA A 208 8.04 -14.09 -26.40
CA ALA A 208 8.13 -15.54 -26.48
C ALA A 208 8.04 -16.18 -25.08
N GLN A 209 8.63 -15.56 -24.05
CA GLN A 209 8.49 -16.01 -22.66
C GLN A 209 7.05 -15.90 -22.15
N VAL A 210 6.36 -14.78 -22.40
CA VAL A 210 4.96 -14.57 -21.98
C VAL A 210 4.01 -15.58 -22.64
N VAL A 211 4.19 -15.79 -23.93
CA VAL A 211 3.36 -16.70 -24.75
C VAL A 211 3.60 -18.18 -24.37
N ARG A 212 4.79 -18.53 -23.87
CA ARG A 212 5.14 -19.91 -23.48
C ARG A 212 4.89 -20.24 -22.01
N SER A 213 4.52 -19.27 -21.19
CA SER A 213 4.38 -19.46 -19.74
C SER A 213 2.94 -19.76 -19.33
N GLY A 214 2.59 -21.05 -19.24
CA GLY A 214 1.34 -21.51 -18.63
C GLY A 214 1.14 -23.03 -18.79
N PRO A 215 0.41 -23.68 -17.87
CA PRO A 215 -0.01 -25.07 -18.07
C PRO A 215 -0.87 -25.15 -19.34
N THR A 216 -0.63 -26.16 -20.17
CA THR A 216 -1.36 -26.45 -21.42
C THR A 216 -2.65 -27.23 -21.18
N ASP A 217 -3.20 -27.21 -19.96
CA ASP A 217 -4.47 -27.87 -19.70
C ASP A 217 -5.55 -27.12 -20.48
N ASP A 218 -6.18 -27.83 -21.42
CA ASP A 218 -7.26 -27.35 -22.28
C ASP A 218 -8.47 -27.00 -21.40
N ALA A 219 -8.49 -25.76 -20.88
CA ALA A 219 -9.74 -25.18 -20.39
C ALA A 219 -10.73 -25.26 -21.56
N ALA A 220 -11.86 -25.95 -21.36
CA ALA A 220 -12.81 -26.30 -22.42
C ALA A 220 -13.28 -25.10 -23.28
N ASP A 221 -13.14 -23.88 -22.75
CA ASP A 221 -13.55 -22.62 -23.36
C ASP A 221 -12.41 -21.77 -23.97
N ASP A 222 -11.13 -22.13 -23.82
CA ASP A 222 -9.98 -21.32 -24.26
C ASP A 222 -9.99 -21.10 -25.78
N GLY A 223 -10.08 -22.17 -26.57
CA GLY A 223 -9.98 -22.10 -28.04
C GLY A 223 -11.08 -21.28 -28.72
N SER A 224 -12.26 -21.19 -28.12
CA SER A 224 -13.45 -20.52 -28.67
C SER A 224 -13.69 -19.12 -28.10
N TRP A 225 -12.98 -18.72 -27.04
CA TRP A 225 -13.20 -17.43 -26.37
C TRP A 225 -12.98 -16.25 -27.31
N LEU A 226 -11.88 -16.27 -28.07
CA LEU A 226 -11.54 -15.17 -28.99
C LEU A 226 -12.61 -15.00 -30.07
N ASP A 227 -13.10 -16.10 -30.64
CA ASP A 227 -14.10 -16.08 -31.71
C ASP A 227 -15.43 -15.47 -31.22
N ARG A 228 -15.82 -15.74 -29.97
CA ARG A 228 -17.01 -15.14 -29.34
C ARG A 228 -16.86 -13.64 -29.09
N HIS A 229 -15.68 -13.17 -28.72
CA HIS A 229 -15.44 -11.78 -28.29
C HIS A 229 -14.88 -10.88 -29.39
N LEU A 230 -14.47 -11.41 -30.56
CA LEU A 230 -13.78 -10.66 -31.61
C LEU A 230 -14.54 -9.40 -32.06
N ARG A 231 -15.88 -9.49 -32.21
CA ARG A 231 -16.71 -8.33 -32.59
C ARG A 231 -16.71 -7.23 -31.53
N GLN A 232 -16.74 -7.61 -30.25
CA GLN A 232 -16.68 -6.68 -29.14
C GLN A 232 -15.30 -6.03 -29.04
N ILE A 233 -14.23 -6.83 -29.18
CA ILE A 233 -12.85 -6.35 -29.20
C ILE A 233 -12.65 -5.35 -30.34
N ALA A 234 -13.13 -5.65 -31.54
CA ALA A 234 -13.00 -4.77 -32.70
C ALA A 234 -13.74 -3.43 -32.51
N ARG A 235 -14.96 -3.45 -31.97
CA ARG A 235 -15.71 -2.21 -31.68
C ARG A 235 -15.00 -1.35 -30.63
N PHE A 236 -14.48 -1.98 -29.57
CA PHE A 236 -13.70 -1.30 -28.54
C PHE A 236 -12.41 -0.70 -29.10
N ALA A 237 -11.67 -1.47 -29.91
CA ALA A 237 -10.46 -1.01 -30.59
C ALA A 237 -10.74 0.20 -31.48
N LEU A 238 -11.78 0.14 -32.31
CA LEU A 238 -12.15 1.23 -33.22
C LEU A 238 -12.53 2.51 -32.47
N ALA A 239 -13.30 2.41 -31.39
CA ALA A 239 -13.63 3.57 -30.57
C ALA A 239 -12.38 4.23 -29.96
N GLY A 240 -11.47 3.42 -29.39
CA GLY A 240 -10.18 3.91 -28.88
C GLY A 240 -9.29 4.50 -29.97
N TYR A 241 -9.32 3.94 -31.17
CA TYR A 241 -8.58 4.44 -32.34
C TYR A 241 -9.04 5.83 -32.75
N VAL A 242 -10.35 6.03 -32.90
CA VAL A 242 -10.93 7.34 -33.24
C VAL A 242 -10.58 8.39 -32.18
N GLN A 243 -10.64 8.01 -30.89
CA GLN A 243 -10.23 8.89 -29.80
C GLN A 243 -8.75 9.29 -29.89
N HIS A 244 -7.87 8.32 -30.19
CA HIS A 244 -6.43 8.58 -30.32
C HIS A 244 -6.10 9.48 -31.54
N LEU A 245 -6.77 9.27 -32.66
CA LEU A 245 -6.63 10.15 -33.83
C LEU A 245 -7.12 11.58 -33.54
N ALA A 246 -8.20 11.72 -32.77
CA ALA A 246 -8.79 13.02 -32.47
C ALA A 246 -7.86 13.95 -31.66
N ILE A 247 -6.98 13.39 -30.82
CA ILE A 247 -6.02 14.16 -30.01
C ILE A 247 -4.64 14.32 -30.69
N MET A 248 -4.34 13.51 -31.70
CA MET A 248 -3.03 13.50 -32.38
C MET A 248 -2.54 14.88 -32.87
N PRO A 249 -3.41 15.78 -33.39
CA PRO A 249 -2.97 17.12 -33.80
C PRO A 249 -2.41 17.99 -32.65
N PHE A 250 -2.69 17.63 -31.40
CA PHE A 250 -2.11 18.27 -30.22
C PHE A 250 -0.86 17.52 -29.74
N GLY A 251 0.29 18.22 -29.69
CA GLY A 251 1.48 17.68 -29.04
C GLY A 251 2.79 18.16 -29.67
N GLY A 252 3.91 17.84 -28.99
CA GLY A 252 5.24 18.25 -29.41
C GLY A 252 5.66 17.73 -30.78
N ASN A 253 5.25 16.50 -31.14
CA ASN A 253 5.60 15.89 -32.42
C ASN A 253 4.82 16.49 -33.59
N THR A 254 3.52 16.73 -33.44
CA THR A 254 2.75 17.45 -34.47
C THR A 254 3.32 18.85 -34.69
N ASN A 255 3.68 19.56 -33.62
CA ASN A 255 4.35 20.86 -33.72
C ASN A 255 5.70 20.78 -34.46
N ARG A 256 6.48 19.70 -34.31
CA ARG A 256 7.72 19.50 -35.07
C ARG A 256 7.45 19.33 -36.57
N LEU A 257 6.39 18.61 -36.95
CA LEU A 257 6.04 18.43 -38.36
C LEU A 257 5.56 19.72 -39.01
N VAL A 258 4.66 20.44 -38.34
CA VAL A 258 4.16 21.74 -38.82
C VAL A 258 5.28 22.78 -38.83
N GLY A 259 6.07 22.83 -37.76
CA GLY A 259 7.24 23.71 -37.64
C GLY A 259 8.30 23.46 -38.69
N GLY A 260 8.48 22.22 -39.16
CA GLY A 260 9.44 21.88 -40.21
C GLY A 260 9.24 22.68 -41.49
N ASN A 261 7.98 22.94 -41.87
CA ASN A 261 7.67 23.74 -43.06
C ASN A 261 7.52 25.25 -42.76
N MET A 262 7.15 25.62 -41.54
CA MET A 262 6.85 27.01 -41.18
C MET A 262 8.05 27.80 -40.61
N LEU A 263 9.04 27.11 -40.03
CA LEU A 263 10.18 27.72 -39.38
C LEU A 263 11.44 27.57 -40.24
N ALA A 264 12.30 28.60 -40.23
CA ALA A 264 13.65 28.47 -40.77
C ALA A 264 14.45 27.38 -40.05
N SER A 265 15.41 26.74 -40.73
CA SER A 265 16.13 25.57 -40.17
C SER A 265 16.77 25.85 -38.80
N ALA A 266 17.35 27.04 -38.57
CA ALA A 266 17.93 27.40 -37.28
C ALA A 266 16.86 27.47 -36.17
N ALA A 267 15.72 28.08 -36.45
CA ALA A 267 14.61 28.21 -35.51
C ALA A 267 13.95 26.84 -35.21
N MET A 268 13.81 26.00 -36.25
CA MET A 268 13.32 24.62 -36.11
C MET A 268 14.30 23.75 -35.30
N ALA A 269 15.60 23.93 -35.46
CA ALA A 269 16.62 23.24 -34.67
C ALA A 269 16.55 23.63 -33.18
N SER A 270 16.45 24.93 -32.87
CA SER A 270 16.28 25.41 -31.48
C SER A 270 15.01 24.86 -30.83
N TYR A 271 13.89 24.84 -31.57
CA TYR A 271 12.64 24.22 -31.12
C TYR A 271 12.80 22.72 -30.89
N GLY A 272 13.36 22.00 -31.87
CA GLY A 272 13.59 20.57 -31.80
C GLY A 272 14.45 20.17 -30.61
N PHE A 273 15.48 20.97 -30.31
CA PHE A 273 16.36 20.80 -29.16
C PHE A 273 15.59 21.01 -27.84
N ALA A 274 14.90 22.14 -27.69
CA ALA A 274 14.11 22.42 -26.49
C ALA A 274 13.01 21.37 -26.27
N GLN A 275 12.27 20.99 -27.32
CA GLN A 275 11.25 19.94 -27.26
C GLN A 275 11.86 18.59 -26.88
N SER A 276 13.05 18.24 -27.39
CA SER A 276 13.70 16.96 -27.04
C SER A 276 14.05 16.90 -25.55
N LEU A 277 14.50 18.01 -24.97
CA LEU A 277 14.78 18.09 -23.53
C LEU A 277 13.50 17.96 -22.71
N VAL A 278 12.41 18.65 -23.08
CA VAL A 278 11.12 18.51 -22.38
C VAL A 278 10.53 17.12 -22.51
N ASP A 279 10.56 16.52 -23.71
CA ASP A 279 10.13 15.14 -23.94
C ASP A 279 10.88 14.19 -23.01
N TYR A 280 12.16 14.46 -22.78
CA TYR A 280 12.98 13.70 -21.83
C TYR A 280 12.54 13.92 -20.39
N MET A 281 12.45 15.17 -19.94
CA MET A 281 12.04 15.53 -18.58
C MET A 281 10.66 14.96 -18.23
N LYS A 282 9.69 15.07 -19.15
CA LYS A 282 8.32 14.56 -19.00
C LYS A 282 8.28 13.06 -18.69
N ARG A 283 9.14 12.25 -19.32
CA ARG A 283 9.19 10.78 -19.11
C ARG A 283 9.58 10.37 -17.68
N TYR A 284 10.23 11.27 -16.93
CA TYR A 284 10.73 11.02 -15.58
C TYR A 284 9.96 11.77 -14.50
N LEU A 285 8.87 12.46 -14.84
CA LEU A 285 7.96 13.00 -13.84
C LEU A 285 7.24 11.87 -13.08
N PRO A 286 6.99 12.00 -11.76
CA PRO A 286 6.33 10.99 -10.95
C PRO A 286 4.97 10.55 -11.49
N ALA A 287 4.15 11.49 -11.99
CA ALA A 287 2.86 11.14 -12.60
C ALA A 287 3.02 10.17 -13.78
N GLN A 288 4.10 10.29 -14.56
CA GLN A 288 4.40 9.43 -15.71
C GLN A 288 5.11 8.13 -15.29
N LEU A 289 6.08 8.21 -14.38
CA LEU A 289 6.80 7.04 -13.86
C LEU A 289 5.88 6.09 -13.10
N LEU A 290 4.93 6.63 -12.34
CA LEU A 290 4.02 5.87 -11.51
C LEU A 290 2.64 5.73 -12.14
N VAL A 291 2.43 6.11 -13.41
CA VAL A 291 1.11 6.08 -14.05
C VAL A 291 0.47 4.69 -13.98
N GLY A 292 1.27 3.64 -14.17
CA GLY A 292 0.86 2.24 -14.09
C GLY A 292 0.48 1.78 -12.68
N LEU A 293 0.90 2.50 -11.63
CA LEU A 293 0.52 2.24 -10.24
C LEU A 293 -0.64 3.16 -9.79
N ILE A 294 -0.57 4.44 -10.14
CA ILE A 294 -1.54 5.47 -9.74
C ILE A 294 -2.91 5.14 -10.32
N ARG A 295 -3.01 4.86 -11.63
CA ARG A 295 -4.31 4.63 -12.29
C ARG A 295 -5.09 3.49 -11.64
N PRO A 296 -4.53 2.27 -11.45
CA PRO A 296 -5.25 1.20 -10.75
C PRO A 296 -5.62 1.55 -9.31
N VAL A 297 -4.79 2.28 -8.56
CA VAL A 297 -5.07 2.64 -7.17
C VAL A 297 -6.21 3.65 -7.06
N VAL A 298 -6.25 4.66 -7.94
CA VAL A 298 -7.35 5.64 -8.01
C VAL A 298 -8.66 4.93 -8.32
N VAL A 299 -8.67 4.08 -9.34
CA VAL A 299 -9.86 3.34 -9.75
C VAL A 299 -10.34 2.39 -8.65
N ALA A 300 -9.43 1.62 -8.03
CA ALA A 300 -9.79 0.68 -6.97
C ALA A 300 -10.47 1.39 -5.78
N ARG A 301 -9.90 2.51 -5.31
CA ARG A 301 -10.46 3.28 -4.18
C ARG A 301 -11.81 3.90 -4.50
N TYR A 302 -11.98 4.37 -5.74
CA TYR A 302 -13.26 4.87 -6.19
C TYR A 302 -14.31 3.74 -6.27
N CYS A 303 -13.96 2.57 -6.79
CA CYS A 303 -14.88 1.43 -6.86
C CYS A 303 -15.28 0.92 -5.47
N GLU A 304 -14.34 0.89 -4.50
CA GLU A 304 -14.60 0.44 -3.13
C GLU A 304 -15.57 1.37 -2.39
N ARG A 305 -15.35 2.68 -2.46
CA ARG A 305 -16.08 3.66 -1.63
C ARG A 305 -17.14 4.46 -2.38
N ARG A 306 -17.13 4.42 -3.71
CA ARG A 306 -17.86 5.33 -4.61
C ARG A 306 -17.70 6.81 -4.25
N ASP A 307 -16.57 7.14 -3.63
CA ASP A 307 -16.27 8.48 -3.14
C ASP A 307 -15.26 9.15 -4.09
N PHE A 308 -15.76 10.13 -4.84
CA PHE A 308 -14.96 10.92 -5.76
C PHE A 308 -13.88 11.76 -5.04
N SER A 309 -14.14 12.19 -3.81
CA SER A 309 -13.24 13.09 -3.07
C SER A 309 -11.90 12.41 -2.73
N VAL A 310 -11.92 11.10 -2.47
CA VAL A 310 -10.72 10.30 -2.20
C VAL A 310 -9.86 10.15 -3.46
N ALA A 311 -10.50 9.87 -4.61
CA ALA A 311 -9.83 9.79 -5.90
C ALA A 311 -9.23 11.15 -6.30
N ALA A 312 -10.02 12.21 -6.20
CA ALA A 312 -9.59 13.59 -6.44
C ALA A 312 -8.41 13.99 -5.54
N GLY A 313 -8.46 13.67 -4.25
CA GLY A 313 -7.40 13.97 -3.29
C GLY A 313 -6.09 13.24 -3.57
N LEU A 314 -6.12 12.04 -4.16
CA LEU A 314 -4.91 11.35 -4.59
C LEU A 314 -4.29 12.01 -5.85
N CYS A 315 -5.13 12.31 -6.84
CA CYS A 315 -4.72 13.01 -8.06
C CYS A 315 -4.13 14.39 -7.77
N GLU A 316 -4.72 15.12 -6.81
CA GLU A 316 -4.21 16.43 -6.36
C GLU A 316 -2.80 16.31 -5.75
N ARG A 317 -2.55 15.31 -4.90
CA ARG A 317 -1.20 15.08 -4.36
C ARG A 317 -0.18 14.77 -5.45
N VAL A 318 -0.55 13.97 -6.45
CA VAL A 318 0.32 13.69 -7.61
C VAL A 318 0.64 14.98 -8.35
N MET A 319 -0.35 15.85 -8.56
CA MET A 319 -0.18 17.15 -9.21
C MET A 319 0.80 18.05 -8.43
N GLN A 320 0.68 18.13 -7.11
CA GLN A 320 1.57 18.91 -6.26
C GLN A 320 3.02 18.41 -6.30
N ILE A 321 3.22 17.09 -6.27
CA ILE A 321 4.57 16.49 -6.37
C ILE A 321 5.20 16.80 -7.73
N ASN A 322 4.42 16.70 -8.82
CA ASN A 322 4.89 17.10 -10.14
C ASN A 322 5.24 18.59 -10.21
N LEU A 323 4.39 19.46 -9.65
CA LEU A 323 4.62 20.91 -9.63
C LEU A 323 5.91 21.25 -8.88
N LEU A 324 6.16 20.58 -7.75
CA LEU A 324 7.40 20.72 -6.99
C LEU A 324 8.62 20.37 -7.86
N LEU A 325 8.60 19.26 -8.61
CA LEU A 325 9.73 18.88 -9.47
C LEU A 325 9.90 19.80 -10.67
N ILE A 326 8.80 20.19 -11.33
CA ILE A 326 8.82 21.12 -12.46
C ILE A 326 9.38 22.47 -12.02
N GLY A 327 8.98 22.99 -10.85
CA GLY A 327 9.52 24.23 -10.30
C GLY A 327 11.04 24.17 -10.05
N GLY A 328 11.55 23.02 -9.58
CA GLY A 328 12.99 22.79 -9.39
C GLY A 328 13.77 22.78 -10.72
N MET A 329 13.20 22.16 -11.75
CA MET A 329 13.77 22.18 -13.10
C MET A 329 13.75 23.58 -13.70
N LEU A 330 12.66 24.33 -13.49
CA LEU A 330 12.52 25.68 -14.02
C LEU A 330 13.46 26.68 -13.34
N VAL A 331 13.60 26.63 -12.01
CA VAL A 331 14.48 27.59 -11.30
C VAL A 331 15.94 27.40 -11.70
N THR A 332 16.40 26.15 -11.81
CA THR A 332 17.76 25.84 -12.26
C THR A 332 17.99 26.27 -13.71
N LEU A 333 16.99 26.11 -14.56
CA LEU A 333 17.02 26.58 -15.95
C LEU A 333 17.08 28.11 -16.03
N LEU A 334 16.33 28.84 -15.22
CA LEU A 334 16.36 30.32 -15.24
C LEU A 334 17.66 30.89 -14.67
N VAL A 335 18.29 30.20 -13.71
CA VAL A 335 19.55 30.64 -13.10
C VAL A 335 20.75 30.27 -13.95
N GLY A 336 20.77 29.11 -14.62
CA GLY A 336 21.96 28.55 -15.29
C GLY A 336 21.77 28.09 -16.73
N GLY A 337 20.56 28.24 -17.28
CA GLY A 337 20.14 27.54 -18.48
C GLY A 337 20.84 27.99 -19.75
N ALA A 338 21.08 29.28 -19.96
CA ALA A 338 21.71 29.77 -21.19
C ALA A 338 23.09 29.14 -21.41
N GLU A 339 23.93 29.17 -20.37
CA GLU A 339 25.27 28.59 -20.38
C GLU A 339 25.23 27.06 -20.39
N ALA A 340 24.31 26.44 -19.64
CA ALA A 340 24.14 24.98 -19.65
C ALA A 340 23.73 24.47 -21.03
N LEU A 341 22.75 25.12 -21.68
CA LEU A 341 22.28 24.76 -23.02
C LEU A 341 23.35 25.02 -24.07
N SER A 342 24.12 26.11 -23.94
CA SER A 342 25.29 26.37 -24.79
C SER A 342 26.35 25.27 -24.61
N LEU A 343 26.67 24.88 -23.37
CA LEU A 343 27.61 23.80 -23.08
C LEU A 343 27.14 22.47 -23.68
N ILE A 344 25.87 22.09 -23.47
CA ILE A 344 25.29 20.85 -23.98
C ILE A 344 25.30 20.82 -25.50
N SER A 345 24.94 21.94 -26.15
CA SER A 345 24.84 22.04 -27.61
C SER A 345 26.15 22.35 -28.33
N ALA A 346 27.28 22.45 -27.61
CA ALA A 346 28.56 22.92 -28.14
C ALA A 346 28.47 24.32 -28.79
N GLY A 347 27.72 25.22 -28.17
CA GLY A 347 27.58 26.63 -28.56
C GLY A 347 26.47 26.93 -29.57
N LYS A 348 25.66 25.95 -29.98
CA LYS A 348 24.71 26.11 -31.10
C LYS A 348 23.40 26.81 -30.76
N TYR A 349 22.81 26.55 -29.60
CA TYR A 349 21.40 26.89 -29.33
C TYR A 349 21.14 27.72 -28.05
N GLY A 350 22.20 28.19 -27.37
CA GLY A 350 22.18 28.67 -25.98
C GLY A 350 20.96 29.51 -25.56
N THR A 351 20.88 30.77 -25.99
CA THR A 351 19.81 31.70 -25.58
C THR A 351 18.49 31.45 -26.31
N ASP A 352 18.54 31.10 -27.59
CA ASP A 352 17.34 30.96 -28.43
C ASP A 352 16.47 29.77 -27.98
N ALA A 353 17.09 28.68 -27.54
CA ALA A 353 16.38 27.53 -27.01
C ALA A 353 15.87 27.74 -25.58
N LEU A 354 16.51 28.62 -24.79
CA LEU A 354 16.14 28.84 -23.38
C LEU A 354 14.70 29.33 -23.24
N LEU A 355 14.31 30.33 -24.02
CA LEU A 355 12.96 30.90 -23.95
C LEU A 355 11.89 29.86 -24.36
N ILE A 356 12.14 29.12 -25.44
CA ILE A 356 11.25 28.05 -25.92
C ILE A 356 11.11 26.97 -24.83
N LEU A 357 12.24 26.56 -24.22
CA LEU A 357 12.27 25.55 -23.16
C LEU A 357 11.49 26.00 -21.92
N CYS A 358 11.61 27.27 -21.51
CA CYS A 358 10.81 27.83 -20.41
C CYS A 358 9.30 27.75 -20.70
N PHE A 359 8.86 28.13 -21.91
CA PHE A 359 7.44 28.00 -22.29
C PHE A 359 6.97 26.55 -22.30
N LEU A 360 7.77 25.62 -22.82
CA LEU A 360 7.44 24.19 -22.82
C LEU A 360 7.37 23.61 -21.40
N VAL A 361 8.26 24.01 -20.49
CA VAL A 361 8.23 23.60 -19.07
C VAL A 361 6.99 24.18 -18.37
N MET A 362 6.54 25.38 -18.72
CA MET A 362 5.27 25.92 -18.23
C MET A 362 4.05 25.15 -18.76
N VAL A 363 4.06 24.78 -20.03
CA VAL A 363 3.01 23.92 -20.63
C VAL A 363 2.95 22.57 -19.91
N LEU A 364 4.08 22.03 -19.44
CA LEU A 364 4.14 20.77 -18.69
C LEU A 364 3.35 20.80 -17.36
N VAL A 365 3.19 21.97 -16.75
CA VAL A 365 2.32 22.17 -15.58
C VAL A 365 0.86 21.96 -15.96
N LEU A 366 0.43 22.56 -17.07
CA LEU A 366 -0.93 22.44 -17.59
C LEU A 366 -1.22 21.02 -18.11
N GLU A 367 -0.24 20.36 -18.71
CA GLU A 367 -0.33 18.95 -19.09
C GLU A 367 -0.44 18.01 -17.88
N THR A 368 0.23 18.33 -16.78
CA THR A 368 0.10 17.56 -15.52
C THR A 368 -1.35 17.62 -15.03
N GLN A 369 -1.96 18.81 -15.03
CA GLN A 369 -3.37 18.97 -14.69
C GLN A 369 -4.27 18.19 -15.65
N ARG A 370 -3.99 18.26 -16.96
CA ARG A 370 -4.74 17.52 -17.99
C ARG A 370 -4.74 16.01 -17.70
N GLN A 371 -3.58 15.44 -17.40
CA GLN A 371 -3.43 14.02 -17.10
C GLN A 371 -4.25 13.59 -15.88
N GLN A 372 -4.32 14.41 -14.83
CA GLN A 372 -5.13 14.10 -13.65
C GLN A 372 -6.63 14.15 -13.95
N LEU A 373 -7.07 15.16 -14.72
CA LEU A 373 -8.47 15.26 -15.14
C LEU A 373 -8.87 14.07 -16.03
N GLU A 374 -8.03 13.67 -16.97
CA GLU A 374 -8.28 12.48 -17.79
C GLU A 374 -8.43 11.22 -16.95
N LEU A 375 -7.56 11.04 -15.95
CA LEU A 375 -7.64 9.90 -15.04
C LEU A 375 -8.95 9.91 -14.23
N LEU A 376 -9.37 11.05 -13.71
CA LEU A 376 -10.62 11.17 -12.95
C LEU A 376 -11.84 10.94 -13.85
N VAL A 377 -11.87 11.51 -15.05
CA VAL A 377 -12.96 11.29 -16.03
C VAL A 377 -13.06 9.82 -16.43
N GLN A 378 -11.92 9.16 -16.65
CA GLN A 378 -11.88 7.72 -16.92
C GLN A 378 -12.38 6.90 -15.73
N THR A 379 -12.07 7.34 -14.50
CA THR A 379 -12.50 6.67 -13.25
C THR A 379 -14.01 6.73 -13.04
N VAL A 380 -14.66 7.83 -13.46
CA VAL A 380 -16.12 7.99 -13.41
C VAL A 380 -16.81 7.57 -14.72
N GLU A 381 -16.07 7.02 -15.68
CA GLU A 381 -16.56 6.50 -16.97
C GLU A 381 -17.32 7.54 -17.84
N ARG A 382 -16.96 8.83 -17.77
CA ARG A 382 -17.60 9.92 -18.54
C ARG A 382 -16.77 10.41 -19.72
N TYR A 383 -16.44 9.50 -20.63
CA TYR A 383 -15.52 9.75 -21.75
C TYR A 383 -15.90 10.90 -22.69
N HIS A 384 -17.20 11.23 -22.81
CA HIS A 384 -17.68 12.26 -23.72
C HIS A 384 -17.17 13.67 -23.38
N PHE A 385 -16.81 13.95 -22.12
CA PHE A 385 -16.19 15.21 -21.72
C PHE A 385 -14.83 15.45 -22.41
N LEU A 386 -14.06 14.38 -22.58
CA LEU A 386 -12.71 14.44 -23.15
C LEU A 386 -12.75 14.67 -24.66
N ILE A 387 -13.76 14.16 -25.37
CA ILE A 387 -13.86 14.29 -26.83
C ILE A 387 -13.92 15.76 -27.25
N SER A 388 -14.86 16.53 -26.66
CA SER A 388 -15.03 17.95 -26.98
C SER A 388 -13.78 18.76 -26.63
N SER A 389 -13.16 18.44 -25.50
CA SER A 389 -11.93 19.06 -25.04
C SER A 389 -10.73 18.72 -25.94
N ASN A 390 -10.63 17.48 -26.44
CA ASN A 390 -9.58 17.02 -27.34
C ASN A 390 -9.65 17.73 -28.70
N LEU A 391 -10.86 17.97 -29.23
CA LEU A 391 -11.02 18.75 -30.46
C LEU A 391 -10.53 20.20 -30.28
N LEU A 392 -10.84 20.82 -29.13
CA LEU A 392 -10.34 22.14 -28.79
C LEU A 392 -8.81 22.15 -28.66
N LEU A 393 -8.22 21.15 -28.00
CA LEU A 393 -6.78 20.98 -27.91
C LEU A 393 -6.14 20.83 -29.30
N SER A 394 -6.70 19.98 -30.16
CA SER A 394 -6.22 19.77 -31.53
C SER A 394 -6.29 21.03 -32.39
N SER A 395 -7.19 21.97 -32.10
CA SER A 395 -7.23 23.26 -32.79
C SER A 395 -6.07 24.20 -32.42
N SER A 396 -5.30 23.90 -31.37
CA SER A 396 -4.15 24.72 -30.96
C SER A 396 -3.07 24.79 -32.04
N VAL A 397 -2.94 23.78 -32.90
CA VAL A 397 -1.97 23.78 -33.99
C VAL A 397 -2.30 24.85 -35.05
N ILE A 398 -3.59 25.12 -35.26
CA ILE A 398 -4.06 26.18 -36.17
C ILE A 398 -3.71 27.54 -35.57
N LEU A 399 -3.97 27.71 -34.27
CA LEU A 399 -3.58 28.92 -33.55
C LEU A 399 -2.05 29.11 -33.56
N ALA A 400 -1.28 28.04 -33.38
CA ALA A 400 0.18 28.10 -33.47
C ALA A 400 0.63 28.59 -34.84
N ALA A 401 0.07 28.04 -35.93
CA ALA A 401 0.38 28.44 -37.29
C ALA A 401 0.12 29.94 -37.53
N VAL A 402 -0.99 30.46 -37.01
CA VAL A 402 -1.29 31.89 -37.05
C VAL A 402 -0.25 32.69 -36.27
N LEU A 403 0.17 32.22 -35.08
CA LEU A 403 1.08 32.96 -34.18
C LEU A 403 2.56 32.94 -34.58
N VAL A 404 3.00 32.02 -35.46
CA VAL A 404 4.41 31.85 -35.88
C VAL A 404 5.07 33.18 -36.31
N PRO A 405 4.46 34.06 -37.12
CA PRO A 405 5.12 35.29 -37.57
C PRO A 405 5.50 36.26 -36.44
N TRP A 406 4.78 36.22 -35.31
CA TRP A 406 5.03 37.14 -34.18
C TRP A 406 5.89 36.53 -33.08
N PHE A 407 5.74 35.23 -32.81
CA PHE A 407 6.39 34.56 -31.68
C PHE A 407 7.45 33.54 -32.11
N GLY A 408 7.67 33.36 -33.41
CA GLY A 408 8.60 32.37 -33.95
C GLY A 408 8.26 30.97 -33.42
N PRO A 409 9.28 30.17 -33.04
CA PRO A 409 9.04 28.83 -32.51
C PRO A 409 8.29 28.77 -31.17
N SER A 410 8.27 29.87 -30.41
CA SER A 410 7.53 29.94 -29.14
C SER A 410 6.01 29.98 -29.37
N ALA A 411 5.53 30.24 -30.59
CA ALA A 411 4.12 30.18 -30.95
C ALA A 411 3.47 28.83 -30.61
N PHE A 412 4.19 27.73 -30.82
CA PHE A 412 3.71 26.38 -30.58
C PHE A 412 3.37 26.10 -29.10
N PRO A 413 4.29 26.26 -28.13
CA PRO A 413 3.96 26.07 -26.72
C PRO A 413 2.93 27.10 -26.21
N ILE A 414 2.96 28.35 -26.69
CA ILE A 414 1.97 29.37 -26.30
C ILE A 414 0.57 28.93 -26.71
N ALA A 415 0.37 28.52 -27.96
CA ALA A 415 -0.92 28.04 -28.46
C ALA A 415 -1.40 26.78 -27.71
N ASN A 416 -0.50 25.83 -27.43
CA ASN A 416 -0.81 24.66 -26.61
C ASN A 416 -1.22 25.03 -25.18
N GLY A 417 -0.59 26.06 -24.59
CA GLY A 417 -0.98 26.60 -23.29
C GLY A 417 -2.42 27.10 -23.28
N PHE A 418 -2.81 27.89 -24.28
CA PHE A 418 -4.20 28.35 -24.43
C PHE A 418 -5.19 27.18 -24.61
N GLY A 419 -4.84 26.21 -25.47
CA GLY A 419 -5.64 25.00 -25.67
C GLY A 419 -5.84 24.22 -24.38
N LEU A 420 -4.79 24.04 -23.57
CA LEU A 420 -4.85 23.35 -22.28
C LEU A 420 -5.66 24.10 -21.24
N ILE A 421 -5.50 25.43 -21.14
CA ILE A 421 -6.29 26.23 -20.20
C ILE A 421 -7.78 26.09 -20.52
N ALA A 422 -8.16 26.32 -21.78
CA ALA A 422 -9.55 26.25 -22.20
C ALA A 422 -10.10 24.81 -22.12
N GLY A 423 -9.30 23.82 -22.54
CA GLY A 423 -9.66 22.41 -22.50
C GLY A 423 -9.82 21.86 -21.10
N ASN A 424 -8.92 22.21 -20.16
CA ASN A 424 -9.01 21.80 -18.76
C ASN A 424 -10.18 22.48 -18.05
N ALA A 425 -10.41 23.77 -18.29
CA ALA A 425 -11.55 24.49 -17.75
C ALA A 425 -12.89 23.90 -18.23
N TRP A 426 -12.97 23.51 -19.51
CA TRP A 426 -14.13 22.80 -20.06
C TRP A 426 -14.42 21.50 -19.31
N VAL A 427 -13.40 20.63 -19.16
CA VAL A 427 -13.56 19.34 -18.47
C VAL A 427 -13.98 19.54 -17.01
N GLN A 428 -13.32 20.46 -16.29
CA GLN A 428 -13.68 20.76 -14.90
C GLN A 428 -15.11 21.29 -14.76
N LYS A 429 -15.55 22.15 -15.67
CA LYS A 429 -16.93 22.66 -15.69
C LYS A 429 -17.93 21.51 -15.87
N GLN A 430 -17.69 20.61 -16.82
CA GLN A 430 -18.59 19.48 -17.07
C GLN A 430 -18.62 18.49 -15.90
N MET A 431 -17.46 18.18 -15.31
CA MET A 431 -17.39 17.34 -14.11
C MET A 431 -18.18 17.96 -12.95
N ARG A 432 -18.03 19.27 -12.73
CA ARG A 432 -18.76 20.00 -11.68
C ARG A 432 -20.27 19.98 -11.92
N ASN A 433 -20.72 20.10 -13.17
CA ASN A 433 -22.15 20.03 -13.52
C ASN A 433 -22.77 18.67 -13.18
N GLU A 434 -21.99 17.58 -13.26
CA GLU A 434 -22.43 16.24 -12.85
C GLU A 434 -22.15 15.91 -11.37
N GLY A 435 -21.74 16.89 -10.56
CA GLY A 435 -21.51 16.70 -9.12
C GLY A 435 -20.12 16.18 -8.75
N PHE A 436 -19.20 16.02 -9.71
CA PHE A 436 -17.81 15.61 -9.47
C PHE A 436 -16.92 16.84 -9.27
N VAL A 437 -16.68 17.23 -8.02
CA VAL A 437 -15.92 18.44 -7.68
C VAL A 437 -14.45 18.12 -7.44
N PHE A 438 -13.57 18.56 -8.36
CA PHE A 438 -12.12 18.52 -8.18
C PHE A 438 -11.63 19.87 -7.64
N THR A 439 -11.22 19.91 -6.37
CA THR A 439 -10.67 21.12 -5.73
C THR A 439 -9.15 21.11 -5.77
N HIS A 440 -8.55 22.14 -6.36
CA HIS A 440 -7.11 22.36 -6.32
C HIS A 440 -6.70 23.05 -5.01
N ASP A 441 -5.64 22.58 -4.36
CA ASP A 441 -5.10 23.20 -3.16
C ASP A 441 -4.14 24.34 -3.56
N TRP A 442 -4.74 25.51 -3.77
CA TRP A 442 -4.02 26.73 -4.11
C TRP A 442 -2.99 27.12 -3.06
N PHE A 443 -3.21 26.79 -1.78
CA PHE A 443 -2.25 27.15 -0.74
C PHE A 443 -0.95 26.37 -0.88
N ALA A 444 -1.03 25.06 -1.16
CA ALA A 444 0.15 24.25 -1.48
C ALA A 444 0.88 24.78 -2.72
N SER A 445 0.16 25.14 -3.79
CA SER A 445 0.75 25.72 -4.99
C SER A 445 1.44 27.06 -4.74
N PHE A 446 0.85 27.94 -3.92
CA PHE A 446 1.49 29.20 -3.51
C PHE A 446 2.75 28.97 -2.67
N ARG A 447 2.79 27.95 -1.81
CA ARG A 447 4.03 27.58 -1.09
C ARG A 447 5.13 27.14 -2.05
N ILE A 448 4.79 26.33 -3.07
CA ILE A 448 5.76 25.90 -4.09
C ILE A 448 6.23 27.11 -4.92
N ALA A 449 5.35 28.04 -5.26
CA ALA A 449 5.73 29.30 -5.92
C ALA A 449 6.66 30.16 -5.05
N GLY A 450 6.37 30.28 -3.75
CA GLY A 450 7.26 30.97 -2.80
C GLY A 450 8.64 30.31 -2.69
N LEU A 451 8.69 28.98 -2.66
CA LEU A 451 9.93 28.21 -2.71
C LEU A 451 10.72 28.47 -4.00
N PHE A 452 10.05 28.51 -5.14
CA PHE A 452 10.64 28.85 -6.43
C PHE A 452 11.25 30.26 -6.41
N ILE A 453 10.51 31.27 -5.93
CA ILE A 453 10.99 32.66 -5.85
C ILE A 453 12.21 32.75 -4.93
N LEU A 454 12.17 32.10 -3.76
CA LEU A 454 13.28 32.05 -2.81
C LEU A 454 14.54 31.44 -3.46
N ALA A 455 14.41 30.25 -4.04
CA ALA A 455 15.52 29.57 -4.68
C ALA A 455 16.08 30.38 -5.86
N TYR A 456 15.22 31.02 -6.66
CA TYR A 456 15.62 31.90 -7.76
C TYR A 456 16.41 33.10 -7.25
N GLY A 457 15.93 33.77 -6.20
CA GLY A 457 16.62 34.89 -5.56
C GLY A 457 17.99 34.52 -5.03
N VAL A 458 18.12 33.34 -4.40
CA VAL A 458 19.43 32.82 -3.97
C VAL A 458 20.34 32.56 -5.18
N GLY A 459 19.83 31.89 -6.22
CA GLY A 459 20.62 31.61 -7.43
C GLY A 459 21.14 32.88 -8.10
N GLN A 460 20.31 33.92 -8.23
CA GLN A 460 20.73 35.22 -8.75
C GLN A 460 21.70 35.93 -7.81
N GLY A 461 21.49 35.86 -6.50
CA GLY A 461 22.43 36.40 -5.51
C GLY A 461 23.82 35.76 -5.63
N LEU A 462 23.90 34.44 -5.80
CA LEU A 462 25.17 33.74 -6.02
C LEU A 462 25.86 34.22 -7.31
N ARG A 463 25.09 34.46 -8.39
CA ARG A 463 25.63 35.04 -9.62
C ARG A 463 26.17 36.45 -9.43
N LEU A 464 25.45 37.30 -8.68
CA LEU A 464 25.87 38.67 -8.40
C LEU A 464 27.17 38.74 -7.61
N ILE A 465 27.45 37.74 -6.76
CA ILE A 465 28.71 37.60 -6.01
C ILE A 465 29.85 37.06 -6.90
N GLY A 466 29.60 36.79 -8.18
CA GLY A 466 30.60 36.34 -9.15
C GLY A 466 30.85 34.84 -9.17
N LEU A 467 29.97 34.04 -8.55
CA LEU A 467 30.07 32.58 -8.67
C LEU A 467 29.74 32.11 -10.10
N PRO A 468 30.43 31.09 -10.60
CA PRO A 468 30.15 30.53 -11.92
C PRO A 468 28.73 29.94 -11.98
N TRP A 469 28.14 29.94 -13.17
CA TRP A 469 26.74 29.56 -13.41
C TRP A 469 26.37 28.18 -12.83
N TYR A 470 27.29 27.21 -12.86
CA TYR A 470 27.03 25.86 -12.37
C TYR A 470 26.98 25.79 -10.83
N LEU A 471 27.75 26.61 -10.12
CA LEU A 471 27.65 26.73 -8.66
C LEU A 471 26.40 27.50 -8.26
N ALA A 472 26.04 28.55 -8.99
CA ALA A 472 24.79 29.28 -8.76
C ALA A 472 23.55 28.39 -8.99
N ALA A 473 23.53 27.64 -10.10
CA ALA A 473 22.46 26.69 -10.41
C ALA A 473 22.42 25.53 -9.41
N GLY A 474 23.58 24.97 -9.01
CA GLY A 474 23.67 23.94 -7.99
C GLY A 474 23.20 24.42 -6.61
N GLY A 475 23.59 25.64 -6.22
CA GLY A 475 23.15 26.27 -4.98
C GLY A 475 21.64 26.48 -4.93
N CYS A 476 21.04 27.01 -6.01
CA CYS A 476 19.58 27.17 -6.06
C CYS A 476 18.84 25.83 -6.03
N ALA A 477 19.36 24.80 -6.72
CA ALA A 477 18.80 23.45 -6.69
C ALA A 477 18.82 22.86 -5.28
N LEU A 478 19.94 23.02 -4.56
CA LEU A 478 20.11 22.51 -3.20
C LEU A 478 19.15 23.21 -2.22
N VAL A 479 19.03 24.53 -2.30
CA VAL A 479 18.05 25.29 -1.51
C VAL A 479 16.63 24.86 -1.82
N TYR A 480 16.29 24.71 -3.10
CA TYR A 480 14.98 24.27 -3.55
C TYR A 480 14.65 22.87 -3.01
N LEU A 481 15.58 21.93 -3.09
CA LEU A 481 15.41 20.57 -2.57
C LEU A 481 15.31 20.53 -1.04
N ALA A 482 16.16 21.27 -0.32
CA ALA A 482 16.17 21.30 1.13
C ALA A 482 14.88 21.93 1.70
N ALA A 483 14.50 23.11 1.21
CA ALA A 483 13.28 23.77 1.64
C ALA A 483 12.02 23.04 1.12
N GLY A 484 12.08 22.44 -0.08
CA GLY A 484 11.04 21.55 -0.59
C GLY A 484 10.83 20.31 0.30
N TYR A 485 11.90 19.68 0.79
CA TYR A 485 11.82 18.56 1.73
C TYR A 485 11.18 18.99 3.06
N LEU A 486 11.57 20.15 3.61
CA LEU A 486 11.02 20.65 4.87
C LEU A 486 9.53 21.01 4.75
N LEU A 487 9.14 21.67 3.67
CA LEU A 487 7.77 22.17 3.47
C LEU A 487 6.80 21.10 2.94
N CYS A 488 7.28 20.22 2.04
CA CYS A 488 6.45 19.26 1.32
C CYS A 488 6.79 17.80 1.63
N GLY A 489 7.83 17.50 2.42
CA GLY A 489 8.27 16.13 2.69
C GLY A 489 7.17 15.26 3.31
N LYS A 490 6.39 15.78 4.26
CA LYS A 490 5.25 15.05 4.86
C LYS A 490 4.19 14.65 3.81
N MET A 491 3.95 15.50 2.81
CA MET A 491 3.02 15.23 1.71
C MET A 491 3.55 14.11 0.81
N VAL A 492 4.84 14.16 0.44
CA VAL A 492 5.50 13.13 -0.38
C VAL A 492 5.53 11.78 0.34
N PHE A 493 5.97 11.73 1.60
CA PHE A 493 6.01 10.48 2.38
C PHE A 493 4.61 9.94 2.67
N GLY A 494 3.65 10.82 2.98
CA GLY A 494 2.26 10.43 3.15
C GLY A 494 1.63 9.85 1.89
N PHE A 495 1.98 10.37 0.71
CA PHE A 495 1.57 9.82 -0.57
C PHE A 495 2.17 8.43 -0.83
N ILE A 496 3.48 8.25 -0.60
CA ILE A 496 4.15 6.96 -0.78
C ILE A 496 3.53 5.91 0.16
N ASN A 497 3.36 6.24 1.44
CA ASN A 497 2.73 5.34 2.41
C ASN A 497 1.29 4.99 2.00
N ASN A 498 0.52 5.98 1.54
CA ASN A 498 -0.84 5.76 1.04
C ASN A 498 -0.89 4.90 -0.22
N LEU A 499 0.11 4.93 -1.09
CA LEU A 499 0.17 4.05 -2.28
C LEU A 499 0.46 2.59 -1.90
N THR A 500 1.22 2.38 -0.82
CA THR A 500 1.65 1.05 -0.36
C THR A 500 0.70 0.39 0.63
N ASP A 501 -0.15 1.16 1.31
CA ASP A 501 -1.13 0.67 2.28
C ASP A 501 -2.34 0.07 1.54
N ARG A 502 -2.15 -1.15 0.99
CA ARG A 502 -3.05 -1.78 0.03
C ARG A 502 -4.17 -2.64 0.63
N ASN A 503 -4.20 -2.92 1.93
CA ASN A 503 -5.19 -3.84 2.51
C ASN A 503 -5.72 -3.33 3.85
N ARG A 504 -6.64 -2.36 3.85
CA ARG A 504 -7.49 -2.19 5.04
C ARG A 504 -8.62 -3.20 4.96
N ILE A 505 -8.41 -4.37 5.58
CA ILE A 505 -9.53 -5.19 6.05
C ILE A 505 -10.19 -4.36 7.16
N GLU A 506 -11.40 -3.86 6.91
CA GLU A 506 -12.13 -3.12 7.94
C GLU A 506 -12.41 -4.06 9.12
N PRO A 507 -12.11 -3.62 10.36
CA PRO A 507 -12.39 -4.45 11.53
C PRO A 507 -13.89 -4.74 11.59
N PRO A 508 -14.29 -5.93 12.06
CA PRO A 508 -15.70 -6.23 12.23
C PRO A 508 -16.34 -5.20 13.16
N GLU A 509 -17.57 -4.82 12.85
CA GLU A 509 -18.31 -3.85 13.64
C GLU A 509 -18.45 -4.33 15.09
N LEU A 510 -18.23 -3.42 16.03
CA LEU A 510 -18.49 -3.66 17.44
C LEU A 510 -20.00 -3.53 17.65
N LYS A 511 -20.71 -4.66 17.69
CA LYS A 511 -22.17 -4.69 17.92
C LYS A 511 -22.51 -3.97 19.24
N GLU A 512 -23.55 -3.14 19.23
CA GLU A 512 -24.03 -2.52 20.47
C GLU A 512 -24.55 -3.60 21.44
N ASP A 513 -24.51 -3.29 22.73
CA ASP A 513 -25.13 -4.15 23.75
C ASP A 513 -26.60 -4.39 23.37
N GLY A 514 -26.99 -5.65 23.23
CA GLY A 514 -28.36 -6.03 22.91
C GLY A 514 -29.37 -5.52 23.95
N PRO A 515 -30.68 -5.53 23.64
CA PRO A 515 -31.72 -5.05 24.54
C PRO A 515 -31.66 -5.73 25.93
N SER A 516 -31.31 -7.02 26.01
CA SER A 516 -31.16 -7.75 27.28
C SER A 516 -29.99 -7.25 28.14
N THR A 517 -28.86 -6.86 27.55
CA THR A 517 -27.72 -6.29 28.29
C THR A 517 -27.94 -4.82 28.67
N ARG A 518 -28.72 -4.06 27.89
CA ARG A 518 -29.14 -2.69 28.25
C ARG A 518 -30.16 -2.68 29.39
N GLU A 519 -31.13 -3.59 29.38
CA GLU A 519 -32.12 -3.74 30.45
C GLU A 519 -31.49 -4.27 31.74
N ALA A 520 -30.59 -5.26 31.66
CA ALA A 520 -29.83 -5.74 32.81
C ALA A 520 -28.89 -4.66 33.41
N ALA A 521 -28.38 -3.74 32.58
CA ALA A 521 -27.51 -2.64 33.03
C ALA A 521 -28.28 -1.39 33.52
N ALA A 522 -29.58 -1.30 33.26
CA ALA A 522 -30.49 -0.25 33.74
C ALA A 522 -31.28 -0.69 34.99
N GLY A 523 -31.46 -2.01 35.19
CA GLY A 523 -32.01 -2.62 36.39
C GLY A 523 -30.95 -3.10 37.38
N ASN A 524 -31.38 -3.51 38.57
CA ASN A 524 -30.57 -4.08 39.65
C ASN A 524 -29.96 -5.47 39.31
N ASP A 525 -29.79 -5.81 38.04
CA ASP A 525 -29.52 -7.18 37.60
C ASP A 525 -28.05 -7.58 37.81
N ILE A 526 -27.85 -8.77 38.35
CA ILE A 526 -26.54 -9.33 38.67
C ILE A 526 -25.91 -9.84 37.35
N PRO A 527 -24.67 -9.47 37.00
CA PRO A 527 -24.06 -9.90 35.74
C PRO A 527 -23.90 -11.42 35.74
N ARG A 528 -24.48 -12.12 34.76
CA ARG A 528 -24.26 -13.56 34.57
C ARG A 528 -22.93 -13.80 33.85
N ILE A 529 -21.95 -14.37 34.53
CA ILE A 529 -20.56 -14.55 34.06
C ILE A 529 -20.37 -16.00 33.63
N ALA A 530 -19.88 -16.27 32.43
CA ALA A 530 -19.49 -17.62 32.04
C ALA A 530 -18.02 -17.86 32.35
N PHE A 531 -17.71 -18.87 33.16
CA PHE A 531 -16.35 -19.27 33.48
C PHE A 531 -15.89 -20.39 32.54
N GLY A 532 -14.99 -20.09 31.62
CA GLY A 532 -14.42 -21.09 30.72
C GLY A 532 -13.16 -21.71 31.30
N VAL A 533 -13.15 -23.01 31.57
CA VAL A 533 -12.02 -23.72 32.19
C VAL A 533 -11.32 -24.60 31.17
N LEU A 534 -10.03 -24.33 30.94
CA LEU A 534 -9.14 -25.23 30.22
C LEU A 534 -8.59 -26.30 31.17
N SER A 535 -8.89 -27.56 30.85
CA SER A 535 -8.47 -28.73 31.63
C SER A 535 -7.75 -29.74 30.74
N SER A 536 -6.66 -30.30 31.27
CA SER A 536 -5.91 -31.35 30.59
C SER A 536 -5.25 -32.34 31.55
N LYS A 537 -5.46 -32.13 32.85
CA LYS A 537 -4.89 -32.91 33.94
C LYS A 537 -6.02 -33.49 34.79
N ASP A 538 -5.71 -34.61 35.41
CA ASP A 538 -6.65 -35.35 36.24
C ASP A 538 -6.97 -34.62 37.54
N SER A 539 -8.08 -33.89 37.57
CA SER A 539 -8.65 -33.36 38.82
C SER A 539 -10.12 -32.95 38.63
N SER A 540 -11.01 -33.92 38.41
CA SER A 540 -12.47 -33.68 38.45
C SER A 540 -12.86 -32.88 39.70
N SER A 541 -12.23 -33.19 40.85
CA SER A 541 -12.41 -32.46 42.11
C SER A 541 -12.00 -30.99 42.06
N ALA A 542 -10.94 -30.62 41.31
CA ALA A 542 -10.52 -29.22 41.22
C ALA A 542 -11.51 -28.40 40.40
N ILE A 543 -12.11 -29.01 39.38
CA ILE A 543 -13.17 -28.42 38.55
C ILE A 543 -14.46 -28.26 39.36
N GLU A 544 -14.85 -29.27 40.13
CA GLU A 544 -15.99 -29.20 41.05
C GLU A 544 -15.83 -28.09 42.08
N GLN A 545 -14.64 -27.92 42.64
CA GLN A 545 -14.34 -26.82 43.56
C GLN A 545 -14.43 -25.44 42.89
N ILE A 546 -13.97 -25.31 41.64
CA ILE A 546 -14.15 -24.08 40.86
C ILE A 546 -15.65 -23.81 40.66
N ALA A 547 -16.41 -24.84 40.24
CA ALA A 547 -17.85 -24.75 40.02
C ALA A 547 -18.62 -24.33 41.28
N ALA A 548 -18.25 -24.88 42.43
CA ALA A 548 -18.80 -24.49 43.73
C ALA A 548 -18.41 -23.04 44.12
N ALA A 549 -17.15 -22.64 43.90
CA ALA A 549 -16.66 -21.31 44.28
C ALA A 549 -17.23 -20.17 43.42
N VAL A 550 -17.73 -20.46 42.22
CA VAL A 550 -18.34 -19.47 41.32
C VAL A 550 -19.85 -19.62 41.17
N TYR A 551 -20.49 -20.52 41.92
CA TYR A 551 -21.94 -20.71 41.89
C TYR A 551 -22.69 -19.39 42.24
N PRO A 552 -23.76 -18.99 41.53
CA PRO A 552 -24.57 -19.75 40.57
C PRO A 552 -24.15 -19.62 39.09
N HIS A 553 -22.99 -19.03 38.80
CA HIS A 553 -22.57 -18.76 37.43
C HIS A 553 -22.21 -20.04 36.65
N PRO A 554 -22.51 -20.12 35.35
CA PRO A 554 -22.20 -21.30 34.54
C PRO A 554 -20.69 -21.47 34.32
N VAL A 555 -20.23 -22.72 34.42
CA VAL A 555 -18.85 -23.13 34.17
C VAL A 555 -18.82 -24.03 32.95
N TYR A 556 -18.14 -23.58 31.90
CA TYR A 556 -17.91 -24.34 30.67
C TYR A 556 -16.53 -24.97 30.73
N VAL A 557 -16.40 -26.27 30.46
CA VAL A 557 -15.13 -26.98 30.58
C VAL A 557 -14.73 -27.57 29.24
N HIS A 558 -13.54 -27.21 28.78
CA HIS A 558 -12.84 -27.88 27.70
C HIS A 558 -11.83 -28.83 28.34
N HIS A 559 -12.03 -30.14 28.13
CA HIS A 559 -11.13 -31.17 28.65
C HIS A 559 -10.48 -31.95 27.51
N ASP A 560 -9.17 -32.17 27.63
CA ASP A 560 -8.39 -32.97 26.68
C ASP A 560 -8.39 -34.46 27.07
N PHE A 561 -9.44 -35.18 26.64
CA PHE A 561 -9.61 -36.61 26.90
C PHE A 561 -8.48 -37.50 26.34
N SER A 562 -7.61 -36.98 25.46
CA SER A 562 -6.45 -37.73 24.98
C SER A 562 -5.34 -37.87 26.03
N LYS A 563 -5.32 -36.98 27.02
CA LYS A 563 -4.35 -36.98 28.12
C LYS A 563 -4.90 -37.63 29.37
N GLN A 564 -6.17 -37.38 29.68
CA GLN A 564 -6.88 -38.00 30.78
C GLN A 564 -8.27 -38.46 30.31
N PRO A 565 -8.45 -39.75 29.95
CA PRO A 565 -9.73 -40.23 29.46
C PRO A 565 -10.83 -40.27 30.53
N ASP A 566 -10.45 -40.49 31.79
CA ASP A 566 -11.36 -40.60 32.94
C ASP A 566 -11.59 -39.22 33.57
N PHE A 567 -12.56 -38.49 33.03
CA PHE A 567 -12.90 -37.13 33.44
C PHE A 567 -14.42 -36.93 33.47
N HIS A 568 -14.97 -36.94 34.68
CA HIS A 568 -16.41 -36.88 34.94
C HIS A 568 -16.74 -36.01 36.17
N PRO A 569 -16.40 -34.70 36.17
CA PRO A 569 -16.81 -33.81 37.25
C PRO A 569 -18.32 -33.60 37.27
N GLU A 570 -18.90 -33.50 38.47
CA GLU A 570 -20.34 -33.29 38.65
C GLU A 570 -20.64 -32.03 39.49
N ALA A 571 -21.31 -31.06 38.89
CA ALA A 571 -21.83 -29.88 39.58
C ALA A 571 -23.03 -29.28 38.82
N PRO A 572 -23.99 -28.63 39.50
CA PRO A 572 -25.25 -28.18 38.89
C PRO A 572 -25.09 -27.07 37.84
N ASN A 573 -23.98 -26.34 37.88
CA ASN A 573 -23.65 -25.23 36.97
C ASN A 573 -22.55 -25.60 35.96
N LEU A 574 -22.26 -26.89 35.77
CA LEU A 574 -21.16 -27.36 34.93
C LEU A 574 -21.64 -27.81 33.54
N HIS A 575 -20.91 -27.39 32.50
CA HIS A 575 -21.15 -27.75 31.11
C HIS A 575 -19.86 -28.24 30.45
N ILE A 576 -19.76 -29.54 30.17
CA ILE A 576 -18.60 -30.13 29.49
C ILE A 576 -18.80 -30.06 27.99
N LEU A 577 -17.80 -29.54 27.26
CA LEU A 577 -17.82 -29.49 25.80
C LEU A 577 -17.75 -30.89 25.19
N LEU A 578 -18.72 -31.25 24.35
CA LEU A 578 -18.82 -32.57 23.73
C LEU A 578 -17.83 -32.83 22.58
N LYS A 579 -17.24 -31.77 22.01
CA LYS A 579 -16.30 -31.84 20.88
C LYS A 579 -15.00 -31.07 21.17
N PRO A 580 -14.18 -31.49 22.14
CA PRO A 580 -12.95 -30.80 22.47
C PRO A 580 -11.86 -31.04 21.41
N VAL A 581 -10.98 -30.06 21.24
CA VAL A 581 -9.71 -30.23 20.52
C VAL A 581 -8.63 -30.84 21.43
N GLN A 582 -7.76 -31.70 20.87
CA GLN A 582 -6.55 -32.17 21.54
C GLN A 582 -5.57 -31.00 21.72
N THR A 583 -4.97 -30.89 22.90
CA THR A 583 -4.15 -29.73 23.28
C THR A 583 -2.67 -30.06 23.38
N ALA A 584 -1.82 -29.12 22.97
CA ALA A 584 -0.39 -29.19 23.19
C ALA A 584 0.14 -27.85 23.73
N TRP A 585 1.18 -27.90 24.57
CA TRP A 585 1.76 -26.69 25.12
C TRP A 585 2.44 -25.87 24.02
N GLY A 586 2.16 -24.57 23.99
CA GLY A 586 2.70 -23.65 22.99
C GLY A 586 2.15 -23.83 21.58
N ASP A 587 1.07 -24.60 21.43
CA ASP A 587 0.40 -24.87 20.17
C ASP A 587 -0.90 -24.07 20.03
N TRP A 588 -1.39 -23.91 18.80
CA TRP A 588 -2.65 -23.24 18.48
C TRP A 588 -3.87 -23.86 19.15
N SER A 589 -3.83 -25.16 19.47
CA SER A 589 -4.91 -25.87 20.15
C SER A 589 -5.41 -25.18 21.43
N LEU A 590 -4.54 -24.50 22.19
CA LEU A 590 -4.96 -23.72 23.37
C LEU A 590 -5.82 -22.50 22.99
N VAL A 591 -5.45 -21.80 21.92
CA VAL A 591 -6.28 -20.70 21.39
C VAL A 591 -7.59 -21.24 20.87
N ALA A 592 -7.57 -22.34 20.12
CA ALA A 592 -8.77 -22.97 19.59
C ALA A 592 -9.74 -23.39 20.73
N ALA A 593 -9.22 -23.98 21.80
CA ALA A 593 -9.98 -24.37 22.98
C ALA A 593 -10.64 -23.16 23.67
N SER A 594 -9.90 -22.06 23.88
CA SER A 594 -10.46 -20.83 24.45
C SER A 594 -11.60 -20.26 23.60
N PHE A 595 -11.49 -20.31 22.27
CA PHE A 595 -12.56 -19.86 21.37
C PHE A 595 -13.78 -20.78 21.40
N LEU A 596 -13.60 -22.10 21.53
CA LEU A 596 -14.73 -23.03 21.69
C LEU A 596 -15.49 -22.79 22.99
N LEU A 597 -14.76 -22.53 24.09
CA LEU A 597 -15.34 -22.14 25.38
C LEU A 597 -16.15 -20.85 25.26
N MET A 598 -15.58 -19.82 24.62
CA MET A 598 -16.30 -18.56 24.38
C MET A 598 -17.55 -18.78 23.53
N GLN A 599 -17.46 -19.56 22.45
CA GLN A 599 -18.60 -19.84 21.58
C GLN A 599 -19.73 -20.55 22.32
N ALA A 600 -19.42 -21.63 23.05
CA ALA A 600 -20.41 -22.37 23.84
C ALA A 600 -21.03 -21.49 24.94
N ALA A 601 -20.23 -20.66 25.61
CA ALA A 601 -20.74 -19.72 26.60
C ALA A 601 -21.71 -18.68 26.01
N LEU A 602 -21.45 -18.21 24.79
CA LEU A 602 -22.26 -17.17 24.14
C LEU A 602 -23.56 -17.72 23.51
N GLU A 603 -23.72 -19.04 23.40
CA GLU A 603 -25.00 -19.67 23.03
C GLU A 603 -26.11 -19.33 24.04
N ASP A 604 -25.77 -19.16 25.32
CA ASP A 604 -26.69 -18.61 26.31
C ASP A 604 -26.81 -17.07 26.13
N PRO A 605 -28.00 -16.55 25.76
CA PRO A 605 -28.21 -15.12 25.54
C PRO A 605 -28.12 -14.28 26.82
N HIS A 606 -28.22 -14.91 28.01
CA HIS A 606 -28.14 -14.21 29.29
C HIS A 606 -26.70 -14.02 29.78
N VAL A 607 -25.72 -14.71 29.19
CA VAL A 607 -24.31 -14.52 29.56
C VAL A 607 -23.85 -13.13 29.14
N THR A 608 -23.42 -12.34 30.12
CA THR A 608 -22.99 -10.94 29.97
C THR A 608 -21.47 -10.81 29.85
N HIS A 609 -20.72 -11.72 30.45
CA HIS A 609 -19.25 -11.70 30.49
C HIS A 609 -18.70 -13.12 30.38
N PHE A 610 -17.48 -13.26 29.87
CA PHE A 610 -16.73 -14.51 29.83
C PHE A 610 -15.40 -14.34 30.56
N GLN A 611 -15.05 -15.27 31.44
CA GLN A 611 -13.79 -15.29 32.18
C GLN A 611 -13.05 -16.61 31.92
N LEU A 612 -11.86 -16.53 31.34
CA LEU A 612 -11.04 -17.71 31.09
C LEU A 612 -10.26 -18.10 32.35
N LEU A 613 -10.29 -19.38 32.70
CA LEU A 613 -9.61 -20.01 33.83
C LEU A 613 -8.92 -21.32 33.38
N SER A 614 -8.03 -21.83 34.25
CA SER A 614 -7.52 -23.19 34.18
C SER A 614 -7.93 -23.97 35.42
N GLU A 615 -7.79 -25.29 35.39
CA GLU A 615 -7.99 -26.17 36.57
C GLU A 615 -7.14 -25.78 37.80
N ALA A 616 -6.06 -25.01 37.60
CA ALA A 616 -5.20 -24.47 38.65
C ALA A 616 -5.54 -23.02 39.07
N CYS A 617 -6.70 -22.50 38.68
CA CYS A 617 -7.20 -21.17 39.07
C CYS A 617 -8.25 -21.27 40.18
N LEU A 618 -8.31 -20.26 41.04
CA LEU A 618 -9.41 -20.04 41.99
C LEU A 618 -9.71 -18.54 42.14
N PRO A 619 -10.97 -18.17 42.44
CA PRO A 619 -11.25 -16.86 43.00
C PRO A 619 -10.49 -16.69 44.32
N VAL A 620 -9.97 -15.49 44.57
CA VAL A 620 -9.30 -15.13 45.84
C VAL A 620 -10.03 -14.01 46.58
N ARG A 621 -11.11 -13.48 45.98
CA ARG A 621 -12.01 -12.49 46.54
C ARG A 621 -13.46 -12.95 46.37
N PRO A 622 -14.40 -12.51 47.23
CA PRO A 622 -15.81 -12.82 47.07
C PRO A 622 -16.33 -12.42 45.69
N LEU A 623 -17.11 -13.30 45.08
CA LEU A 623 -17.56 -13.13 43.70
C LEU A 623 -18.45 -11.89 43.51
N ALA A 624 -19.23 -11.54 44.53
CA ALA A 624 -20.03 -10.31 44.57
C ALA A 624 -19.17 -9.04 44.34
N GLU A 625 -17.91 -9.03 44.80
CA GLU A 625 -17.02 -7.89 44.55
C GLU A 625 -16.60 -7.81 43.08
N PHE A 626 -16.48 -8.95 42.40
CA PHE A 626 -16.20 -9.00 40.98
C PHE A 626 -17.42 -8.56 40.16
N GLU A 627 -18.61 -8.99 40.55
CA GLU A 627 -19.88 -8.54 39.96
C GLU A 627 -20.05 -7.01 40.09
N ASP A 628 -19.79 -6.46 41.28
CA ASP A 628 -19.81 -5.01 41.53
C ASP A 628 -18.79 -4.26 40.66
N TYR A 629 -17.58 -4.82 40.51
CA TYR A 629 -16.55 -4.26 39.65
C TYR A 629 -16.99 -4.23 38.18
N LEU A 630 -17.56 -5.32 37.66
CA LEU A 630 -18.05 -5.39 36.28
C LEU A 630 -19.21 -4.41 36.04
N ARG A 631 -20.12 -4.24 37.00
CA ARG A 631 -21.23 -3.28 36.89
C ARG A 631 -20.75 -1.83 36.88
N ARG A 632 -19.78 -1.50 37.75
CA ARG A 632 -19.28 -0.13 37.93
C ARG A 632 -18.34 0.30 36.81
N GLU A 633 -17.31 -0.49 36.54
CA GLU A 633 -16.25 -0.12 35.58
C GLU A 633 -16.63 -0.46 34.13
N ARG A 634 -17.49 -1.47 33.94
CA ARG A 634 -17.95 -1.97 32.63
C ARG A 634 -16.80 -2.23 31.64
N PRO A 635 -15.78 -3.02 32.01
CA PRO A 635 -14.67 -3.32 31.12
C PRO A 635 -15.12 -4.26 29.99
N ASP A 636 -14.71 -3.95 28.76
CA ASP A 636 -14.89 -4.84 27.62
C ASP A 636 -13.85 -5.96 27.59
N ALA A 637 -12.62 -5.66 28.01
CA ALA A 637 -11.55 -6.64 28.09
C ALA A 637 -10.64 -6.36 29.29
N MET A 638 -10.51 -7.36 30.16
CA MET A 638 -9.62 -7.41 31.33
C MET A 638 -8.40 -8.26 30.96
N ILE A 639 -7.40 -7.64 30.35
CA ILE A 639 -6.21 -8.31 29.81
C ILE A 639 -5.05 -7.32 29.77
N ASP A 640 -3.88 -7.76 30.20
CA ASP A 640 -2.67 -6.96 30.05
C ASP A 640 -2.07 -7.16 28.67
N MET A 641 -1.69 -6.07 27.99
CA MET A 641 -1.08 -6.13 26.67
C MET A 641 0.19 -5.30 26.64
N LEU A 642 1.27 -5.89 26.10
CA LEU A 642 2.51 -5.22 25.78
C LEU A 642 2.70 -5.20 24.25
N PRO A 643 2.65 -4.04 23.60
CA PRO A 643 2.97 -3.92 22.17
C PRO A 643 4.41 -4.34 21.90
N LEU A 644 4.63 -5.08 20.81
CA LEU A 644 5.97 -5.57 20.43
C LEU A 644 6.79 -4.48 19.71
N GLU A 645 6.92 -3.30 20.32
CA GLU A 645 7.59 -2.13 19.74
C GLU A 645 8.95 -1.84 20.39
N GLY A 646 9.03 -2.08 21.71
CA GLY A 646 10.26 -1.90 22.47
C GLY A 646 11.32 -2.93 22.09
N GLU A 647 12.58 -2.49 22.10
CA GLU A 647 13.72 -3.38 21.89
C GLU A 647 13.66 -4.60 22.81
N ASP A 648 13.31 -4.39 24.07
CA ASP A 648 13.23 -5.46 25.06
C ASP A 648 12.14 -6.49 24.74
N ALA A 649 10.95 -6.05 24.35
CA ALA A 649 9.85 -6.93 23.94
C ALA A 649 10.19 -7.71 22.66
N VAL A 650 10.71 -7.03 21.63
CA VAL A 650 11.11 -7.65 20.35
C VAL A 650 12.23 -8.65 20.57
N PHE A 651 13.23 -8.30 21.37
CA PHE A 651 14.35 -9.18 21.62
C PHE A 651 13.93 -10.37 22.46
N SER A 652 13.13 -10.15 23.51
CA SER A 652 12.60 -11.19 24.42
C SER A 652 11.70 -12.21 23.71
N HIS A 653 10.70 -11.72 22.97
CA HIS A 653 9.58 -12.53 22.49
C HIS A 653 9.41 -12.55 20.97
N GLY A 654 10.03 -11.62 20.23
CA GLY A 654 9.84 -11.50 18.78
C GLY A 654 10.20 -12.77 18.00
N TRP A 655 11.19 -13.54 18.44
CA TRP A 655 11.53 -14.81 17.76
C TRP A 655 10.39 -15.83 17.72
N ARG A 656 9.38 -15.71 18.60
CA ARG A 656 8.21 -16.61 18.63
C ARG A 656 7.18 -16.34 17.53
N TYR A 657 7.10 -15.08 17.06
CA TYR A 657 6.01 -14.60 16.19
C TYR A 657 6.48 -14.01 14.85
N LEU A 658 7.75 -13.59 14.73
CA LEU A 658 8.26 -12.87 13.56
C LEU A 658 8.77 -13.79 12.44
N TRP A 659 8.62 -15.11 12.56
CA TRP A 659 9.21 -16.09 11.65
C TRP A 659 8.19 -16.61 10.62
N GLN A 660 8.70 -16.98 9.44
CA GLN A 660 7.90 -17.47 8.30
C GLN A 660 8.27 -18.90 7.87
N SER A 661 9.43 -19.39 8.31
CA SER A 661 9.87 -20.78 8.14
C SER A 661 10.55 -21.33 9.39
N SER A 662 10.53 -22.65 9.58
CA SER A 662 11.18 -23.30 10.72
C SER A 662 12.69 -23.02 10.81
N ARG A 663 13.36 -22.75 9.67
CA ARG A 663 14.77 -22.33 9.63
C ARG A 663 14.94 -20.92 10.21
N SER A 664 14.07 -19.98 9.83
CA SER A 664 14.09 -18.61 10.35
C SER A 664 13.79 -18.54 11.84
N MET A 665 12.89 -19.39 12.36
CA MET A 665 12.62 -19.50 13.80
C MET A 665 13.88 -19.87 14.59
N ARG A 666 14.63 -20.88 14.13
CA ARG A 666 15.89 -21.30 14.76
C ARG A 666 16.94 -20.19 14.73
N LEU A 667 17.02 -19.45 13.62
CA LEU A 667 17.91 -18.31 13.48
C LEU A 667 17.53 -17.17 14.44
N LEU A 668 16.25 -16.80 14.50
CA LEU A 668 15.76 -15.74 15.37
C LEU A 668 15.92 -16.08 16.84
N ARG A 669 15.67 -17.34 17.22
CA ARG A 669 15.91 -17.82 18.59
C ARG A 669 17.39 -17.72 18.96
N ARG A 670 18.31 -18.09 18.05
CA ARG A 670 19.76 -17.92 18.26
C ARG A 670 20.15 -16.44 18.36
N ALA A 671 19.59 -15.60 17.49
CA ALA A 671 19.81 -14.16 17.52
C ALA A 671 19.35 -13.54 18.86
N ALA A 672 18.19 -13.96 19.38
CA ALA A 672 17.69 -13.55 20.69
C ALA A 672 18.64 -13.95 21.83
N ILE A 673 19.15 -15.20 21.82
CA ILE A 673 20.16 -15.67 22.78
C ILE A 673 21.44 -14.82 22.70
N TRP A 674 21.89 -14.44 21.50
CA TRP A 674 23.05 -13.56 21.33
C TRP A 674 22.81 -12.15 21.87
N VAL A 675 21.58 -11.66 21.81
CA VAL A 675 21.24 -10.33 22.33
C VAL A 675 21.23 -10.31 23.85
N TRP A 676 20.66 -11.31 24.52
CA TRP A 676 20.58 -11.29 25.98
C TRP A 676 21.87 -11.71 26.68
N GLY A 677 22.62 -12.67 26.09
CA GLY A 677 23.84 -13.21 26.69
C GLY A 677 23.59 -14.21 27.82
N ARG A 678 24.66 -14.59 28.53
CA ARG A 678 24.61 -15.57 29.64
C ARG A 678 24.02 -15.00 30.95
N GLU A 679 24.06 -13.69 31.13
CA GLU A 679 23.57 -12.97 32.33
C GLU A 679 22.31 -12.16 32.02
N ALA A 680 21.29 -12.80 31.46
CA ALA A 680 20.03 -12.13 31.15
C ALA A 680 19.34 -11.66 32.44
N ARG A 681 18.82 -10.43 32.44
CA ARG A 681 17.97 -9.93 33.52
C ARG A 681 16.52 -10.26 33.20
N HIS A 682 15.71 -10.48 34.22
CA HIS A 682 14.30 -10.79 34.08
C HIS A 682 13.46 -9.63 34.61
N GLN A 683 12.40 -9.28 33.87
CA GLN A 683 11.43 -8.28 34.29
C GLN A 683 10.03 -8.79 33.94
N VAL A 684 9.11 -8.72 34.89
CA VAL A 684 7.71 -9.07 34.65
C VAL A 684 6.98 -7.83 34.13
N GLU A 685 6.35 -7.96 32.98
CA GLU A 685 5.53 -6.92 32.36
C GLU A 685 4.35 -7.58 31.65
N ALA A 686 3.15 -6.98 31.71
CA ALA A 686 1.93 -7.53 31.11
C ALA A 686 1.69 -9.03 31.40
N SER A 687 1.89 -9.45 32.65
CA SER A 687 1.73 -10.83 33.11
C SER A 687 2.66 -11.87 32.45
N ILE A 688 3.72 -11.42 31.77
CA ILE A 688 4.76 -12.28 31.16
C ILE A 688 6.16 -11.89 31.63
N ASN A 689 7.10 -12.84 31.59
CA ASN A 689 8.49 -12.63 31.99
C ASN A 689 9.37 -12.27 30.78
N LEU A 690 9.80 -11.01 30.69
CA LEU A 690 10.72 -10.50 29.68
C LEU A 690 12.17 -10.84 30.02
N ARG A 691 12.92 -11.34 29.03
CA ARG A 691 14.37 -11.49 29.09
C ARG A 691 15.03 -10.24 28.53
N LEU A 692 15.65 -9.49 29.41
CA LEU A 692 16.37 -8.26 29.10
C LEU A 692 17.85 -8.53 28.90
N ALA A 693 18.47 -7.69 28.09
CA ALA A 693 19.87 -7.86 27.76
C ALA A 693 20.80 -7.52 28.95
N GLY A 694 21.68 -8.45 29.30
CA GLY A 694 22.68 -8.29 30.35
C GLY A 694 23.84 -7.36 29.97
N LYS A 695 24.81 -7.23 30.89
CA LYS A 695 26.08 -6.55 30.61
C LYS A 695 26.92 -7.42 29.67
N ALA A 696 27.40 -6.84 28.58
CA ALA A 696 28.33 -7.52 27.67
C ALA A 696 29.77 -7.16 28.07
N GLY A 697 30.58 -8.17 28.42
CA GLY A 697 32.01 -7.99 28.69
C GLY A 697 32.85 -8.41 27.49
N GLY A 698 33.61 -7.47 26.91
CA GLY A 698 34.54 -7.72 25.80
C GLY A 698 33.95 -7.61 24.39
N VAL A 699 34.82 -7.58 23.38
CA VAL A 699 34.48 -7.21 21.99
C VAL A 699 33.58 -8.24 21.29
N LEU A 700 33.84 -9.54 21.47
CA LEU A 700 33.09 -10.60 20.77
C LEU A 700 31.62 -10.69 21.20
N PRO A 701 31.25 -10.59 22.51
CA PRO A 701 29.86 -10.47 22.93
C PRO A 701 29.15 -9.21 22.39
N HIS A 702 29.85 -8.06 22.31
CA HIS A 702 29.29 -6.85 21.70
C HIS A 702 28.95 -7.04 20.22
N LEU A 703 29.85 -7.67 19.45
CA LEU A 703 29.61 -7.97 18.04
C LEU A 703 28.44 -8.94 17.85
N ARG A 704 28.39 -10.04 18.63
CA ARG A 704 27.28 -11.00 18.60
C ARG A 704 25.94 -10.33 18.92
N ARG A 705 25.92 -9.46 19.92
CA ARG A 705 24.72 -8.67 20.28
C ARG A 705 24.30 -7.74 19.15
N ALA A 706 25.23 -7.03 18.52
CA ALA A 706 24.94 -6.16 17.38
C ALA A 706 24.34 -6.93 16.20
N VAL A 707 24.93 -8.09 15.85
CA VAL A 707 24.42 -8.99 14.81
C VAL A 707 23.03 -9.52 15.16
N GLY A 708 22.84 -9.97 16.41
CA GLY A 708 21.53 -10.46 16.88
C GLY A 708 20.44 -9.39 16.79
N LYS A 709 20.73 -8.16 17.23
CA LYS A 709 19.82 -7.01 17.11
C LYS A 709 19.49 -6.72 15.64
N PHE A 710 20.47 -6.75 14.76
CA PHE A 710 20.28 -6.52 13.33
C PHE A 710 19.35 -7.58 12.69
N ILE A 711 19.55 -8.86 13.02
CA ILE A 711 18.71 -9.96 12.54
C ILE A 711 17.26 -9.77 13.03
N LEU A 712 17.06 -9.57 14.34
CA LEU A 712 15.73 -9.41 14.93
C LEU A 712 15.00 -8.19 14.38
N ARG A 713 15.67 -7.04 14.21
CA ARG A 713 15.08 -5.83 13.62
C ARG A 713 14.70 -6.03 12.15
N SER A 714 15.56 -6.69 11.37
CA SER A 714 15.30 -6.97 9.95
C SER A 714 14.09 -7.87 9.78
N TYR A 715 13.98 -8.92 10.59
CA TYR A 715 12.81 -9.80 10.59
C TYR A 715 11.56 -9.14 11.18
N TYR A 716 11.70 -8.27 12.18
CA TYR A 716 10.58 -7.47 12.70
C TYR A 716 9.95 -6.62 11.60
N ARG A 717 10.76 -5.91 10.79
CA ARG A 717 10.25 -5.14 9.64
C ARG A 717 9.51 -6.02 8.64
N SER A 718 10.10 -7.17 8.29
CA SER A 718 9.49 -8.12 7.35
C SER A 718 8.17 -8.69 7.88
N ALA A 719 8.12 -9.10 9.15
CA ALA A 719 6.90 -9.61 9.77
C ALA A 719 5.84 -8.52 9.95
N HIS A 720 6.23 -7.27 10.18
CA HIS A 720 5.33 -6.13 10.21
C HIS A 720 4.72 -5.83 8.83
N GLU A 721 5.50 -5.95 7.74
CA GLU A 721 4.96 -5.88 6.36
C GLU A 721 3.91 -6.98 6.12
N VAL A 722 4.16 -8.21 6.59
CA VAL A 722 3.19 -9.32 6.46
C VAL A 722 1.93 -9.07 7.29
N LEU A 723 2.08 -8.59 8.53
CA LEU A 723 0.95 -8.25 9.39
C LEU A 723 0.09 -7.14 8.77
N ALA A 724 0.73 -6.11 8.20
CA ALA A 724 0.06 -5.02 7.49
C ALA A 724 -0.70 -5.53 6.26
N ALA A 725 -0.12 -6.47 5.50
CA ALA A 725 -0.80 -7.11 4.38
C ALA A 725 -2.05 -7.91 4.81
N GLN A 726 -2.13 -8.32 6.08
CA GLN A 726 -3.27 -9.02 6.68
C GLN A 726 -4.27 -8.08 7.36
N GLY A 727 -4.14 -6.76 7.18
CA GLY A 727 -5.06 -5.76 7.72
C GLY A 727 -4.82 -5.38 9.19
N LEU A 728 -3.71 -5.82 9.79
CA LEU A 728 -3.34 -5.52 11.17
C LEU A 728 -2.06 -4.68 11.21
N ARG A 729 -1.93 -3.78 12.17
CA ARG A 729 -0.79 -2.87 12.27
C ARG A 729 0.30 -3.43 13.16
N LYS A 730 0.00 -3.78 14.41
CA LYS A 730 1.05 -4.05 15.41
C LYS A 730 0.85 -5.38 16.12
N PHE A 731 1.93 -6.09 16.40
CA PHE A 731 1.90 -7.25 17.29
C PHE A 731 1.77 -6.80 18.74
N ALA A 732 1.04 -7.58 19.54
CA ALA A 732 1.02 -7.42 20.99
C ALA A 732 1.16 -8.80 21.67
N ILE A 733 1.71 -8.78 22.88
CA ILE A 733 1.96 -9.97 23.70
C ILE A 733 1.42 -9.75 25.11
N GLY A 734 1.19 -10.83 25.85
CA GLY A 734 0.76 -10.79 27.25
C GLY A 734 0.35 -12.16 27.76
N GLY A 735 -0.20 -12.20 28.97
CA GLY A 735 -0.63 -13.45 29.60
C GLY A 735 -1.88 -14.05 28.95
N GLN A 736 -1.96 -15.38 28.88
CA GLN A 736 -3.10 -16.10 28.30
C GLN A 736 -4.46 -15.82 28.99
N TRP A 737 -4.48 -15.45 30.27
CA TRP A 737 -5.69 -15.37 31.08
C TRP A 737 -6.34 -14.00 30.96
N PHE A 738 -7.60 -13.97 30.52
CA PHE A 738 -8.36 -12.76 30.29
C PHE A 738 -9.83 -12.95 30.64
N GLY A 739 -10.52 -11.84 30.86
CA GLY A 739 -11.98 -11.80 30.84
C GLY A 739 -12.48 -10.73 29.87
N VAL A 740 -13.66 -10.93 29.30
CA VAL A 740 -14.25 -10.05 28.27
C VAL A 740 -15.76 -9.90 28.48
N SER A 741 -16.31 -8.76 28.09
CA SER A 741 -17.77 -8.59 27.95
C SER A 741 -18.31 -9.45 26.80
N ARG A 742 -19.61 -9.72 26.78
CA ARG A 742 -20.28 -10.42 25.67
C ARG A 742 -19.97 -9.77 24.33
N ARG A 743 -20.00 -8.43 24.30
CA ARG A 743 -19.70 -7.63 23.11
C ARG A 743 -18.28 -7.86 22.60
N ALA A 744 -17.28 -7.82 23.48
CA ALA A 744 -15.89 -8.07 23.11
C ALA A 744 -15.63 -9.54 22.75
N ALA A 745 -16.27 -10.50 23.44
CA ALA A 745 -16.20 -11.92 23.10
C ALA A 745 -16.76 -12.19 21.69
N GLN A 746 -17.92 -11.63 21.36
CA GLN A 746 -18.51 -11.72 20.02
C GLN A 746 -17.59 -11.09 18.98
N TRP A 747 -17.03 -9.92 19.27
CA TRP A 747 -16.10 -9.26 18.37
C TRP A 747 -14.84 -10.10 18.11
N LEU A 748 -14.28 -10.76 19.13
CA LEU A 748 -13.14 -11.67 18.97
C LEU A 748 -13.49 -12.85 18.04
N ILE A 749 -14.67 -13.44 18.20
CA ILE A 749 -15.18 -14.52 17.34
C ILE A 749 -15.30 -14.05 15.89
N ASP A 750 -15.90 -12.88 15.67
CA ASP A 750 -16.09 -12.29 14.35
C ASP A 750 -14.72 -11.90 13.71
N ALA A 751 -13.79 -11.37 14.52
CA ALA A 751 -12.43 -11.00 14.10
C ALA A 751 -11.60 -12.19 13.64
N ARG A 752 -11.77 -13.36 14.27
CA ARG A 752 -11.09 -14.60 13.83
C ARG A 752 -11.46 -14.99 12.40
N ALA A 753 -12.73 -14.79 12.01
CA ALA A 753 -13.19 -15.05 10.64
C ALA A 753 -12.75 -13.93 9.68
N CYS A 754 -12.86 -12.67 10.10
CA CYS A 754 -12.46 -11.51 9.30
C CYS A 754 -10.96 -11.53 8.96
N TYR A 755 -10.11 -11.89 9.92
CA TYR A 755 -8.66 -11.98 9.76
C TYR A 755 -8.19 -13.42 9.53
N ALA A 756 -8.77 -14.12 8.55
CA ALA A 756 -8.49 -15.53 8.28
C ALA A 756 -7.01 -15.82 7.96
N ALA A 757 -6.36 -14.98 7.15
CA ALA A 757 -4.94 -15.13 6.79
C ALA A 757 -4.00 -14.98 8.00
N PHE A 758 -4.29 -14.00 8.86
CA PHE A 758 -3.59 -13.82 10.14
C PHE A 758 -3.79 -15.02 11.07
N THR A 759 -5.01 -15.54 11.14
CA THR A 759 -5.35 -16.72 11.94
C THR A 759 -4.60 -17.96 11.46
N GLU A 760 -4.54 -18.20 10.15
CA GLU A 760 -3.80 -19.33 9.57
C GLU A 760 -2.29 -19.20 9.78
N GLN A 761 -1.74 -17.97 9.77
CA GLN A 761 -0.36 -17.74 10.15
C GLN A 761 -0.13 -18.09 11.64
N TYR A 762 -0.98 -17.60 12.54
CA TYR A 762 -0.84 -17.83 13.98
C TYR A 762 -0.99 -19.29 14.39
N ARG A 763 -1.72 -20.10 13.61
CA ARG A 763 -1.79 -21.55 13.80
C ARG A 763 -0.43 -22.25 13.81
N ARG A 764 0.57 -21.63 13.18
CA ARG A 764 1.92 -22.19 13.04
C ARG A 764 2.92 -21.56 14.00
N GLN A 765 2.51 -20.52 14.75
CA GLN A 765 3.40 -19.76 15.63
C GLN A 765 3.59 -20.46 16.98
N HIS A 766 4.65 -20.10 17.69
CA HIS A 766 5.01 -20.72 18.96
C HIS A 766 4.43 -19.94 20.15
N ILE A 767 3.63 -20.60 20.98
CA ILE A 767 2.86 -20.01 22.09
C ILE A 767 1.94 -18.87 21.59
N PRO A 768 1.02 -19.18 20.66
CA PRO A 768 0.14 -18.17 20.08
C PRO A 768 -0.88 -17.60 21.08
N ASP A 769 -1.17 -18.32 22.16
CA ASP A 769 -2.06 -17.92 23.25
C ASP A 769 -1.58 -16.68 24.04
N GLU A 770 -0.27 -16.43 24.07
CA GLU A 770 0.33 -15.22 24.66
C GLU A 770 0.40 -14.03 23.69
N SER A 771 -0.23 -14.09 22.51
CA SER A 771 -0.14 -13.01 21.52
C SER A 771 -1.35 -12.82 20.60
N TYR A 772 -2.09 -13.87 20.25
CA TYR A 772 -3.13 -13.79 19.22
C TYR A 772 -4.26 -12.83 19.61
N ILE A 773 -4.91 -13.05 20.76
CA ILE A 773 -6.00 -12.21 21.27
C ILE A 773 -5.49 -10.78 21.57
N HIS A 774 -4.30 -10.68 22.18
CA HIS A 774 -3.62 -9.40 22.44
C HIS A 774 -3.45 -8.59 21.17
N THR A 775 -2.99 -9.23 20.09
CA THR A 775 -2.78 -8.60 18.79
C THR A 775 -4.11 -8.15 18.19
N LEU A 776 -5.18 -8.96 18.26
CA LEU A 776 -6.50 -8.56 17.79
C LEU A 776 -7.04 -7.34 18.55
N LEU A 777 -7.06 -7.38 19.88
CA LEU A 777 -7.58 -6.29 20.72
C LEU A 777 -6.74 -5.01 20.58
N HIS A 778 -5.41 -5.13 20.55
CA HIS A 778 -4.54 -3.98 20.36
C HIS A 778 -4.80 -3.29 19.01
N ASN A 779 -5.02 -4.06 17.94
CA ASN A 779 -5.34 -3.49 16.62
C ASN A 779 -6.77 -2.94 16.54
N ALA A 780 -7.73 -3.50 17.29
CA ALA A 780 -9.06 -2.91 17.44
C ALA A 780 -8.98 -1.49 18.01
N LEU A 781 -8.17 -1.30 19.06
CA LEU A 781 -7.91 0.01 19.66
C LEU A 781 -7.22 0.96 18.67
N LEU A 782 -6.21 0.47 17.93
CA LEU A 782 -5.54 1.27 16.89
C LEU A 782 -6.44 1.65 15.72
N ALA A 783 -7.52 0.89 15.49
CA ALA A 783 -8.55 1.18 14.52
C ALA A 783 -9.64 2.12 15.06
N GLY A 784 -9.57 2.49 16.36
CA GLY A 784 -10.49 3.43 16.98
C GLY A 784 -11.78 2.79 17.52
N LEU A 785 -11.83 1.47 17.69
CA LEU A 785 -13.01 0.82 18.28
C LEU A 785 -13.13 1.24 19.76
N PRO A 786 -14.35 1.58 20.22
CA PRO A 786 -14.59 2.08 21.58
C PRO A 786 -14.65 0.94 22.60
N LEU A 787 -13.53 0.22 22.76
CA LEU A 787 -13.35 -0.85 23.75
C LEU A 787 -12.79 -0.28 25.05
N ARG A 788 -13.44 -0.60 26.18
CA ARG A 788 -12.97 -0.25 27.52
C ARG A 788 -12.02 -1.32 28.05
N MET A 789 -10.73 -1.01 28.06
CA MET A 789 -9.70 -1.92 28.55
C MET A 789 -9.52 -1.77 30.07
N ALA A 790 -9.32 -2.90 30.75
CA ALA A 790 -8.94 -2.96 32.15
C ALA A 790 -7.72 -3.88 32.35
N PRO A 791 -6.93 -3.71 33.42
CA PRO A 791 -5.84 -4.61 33.75
C PRO A 791 -6.30 -6.06 33.90
N SER A 792 -5.38 -7.01 33.72
CA SER A 792 -5.63 -8.42 34.05
C SER A 792 -6.07 -8.57 35.52
N ASN A 793 -7.08 -9.40 35.75
CA ASN A 793 -7.61 -9.68 37.07
C ASN A 793 -7.04 -10.97 37.71
N HIS A 794 -5.94 -11.50 37.14
CA HIS A 794 -5.26 -12.72 37.57
C HIS A 794 -3.95 -12.40 38.30
N ALA A 795 -3.80 -12.88 39.54
CA ALA A 795 -2.53 -12.87 40.25
C ALA A 795 -1.62 -14.02 39.73
N LEU A 796 -0.41 -13.64 39.29
CA LEU A 796 0.65 -14.53 38.82
C LEU A 796 1.99 -14.06 39.39
N PHE A 797 2.76 -14.98 39.99
CA PHE A 797 4.07 -14.69 40.56
C PHE A 797 5.19 -15.37 39.78
N TRP A 798 6.37 -14.72 39.74
CA TRP A 798 7.52 -15.09 38.91
C TRP A 798 8.87 -14.92 39.65
N ASP A 799 8.86 -15.12 40.96
CA ASP A 799 10.03 -14.91 41.82
C ASP A 799 11.19 -15.84 41.44
N ARG A 800 10.90 -17.08 41.03
CA ARG A 800 11.95 -18.05 40.63
C ARG A 800 12.40 -17.90 39.17
N CYS A 801 11.84 -16.95 38.41
CA CYS A 801 12.21 -16.66 37.01
C CYS A 801 12.21 -17.90 36.08
N GLY A 802 11.32 -18.86 36.32
CA GLY A 802 11.20 -20.10 35.54
C GLY A 802 10.60 -19.93 34.14
N THR A 803 10.41 -21.05 33.44
CA THR A 803 9.74 -21.10 32.11
C THR A 803 8.23 -20.83 32.17
N GLY A 804 7.66 -20.73 33.38
CA GLY A 804 6.29 -20.35 33.65
C GLY A 804 6.16 -19.78 35.07
N PRO A 805 4.97 -19.28 35.46
CA PRO A 805 4.75 -18.71 36.77
C PRO A 805 4.87 -19.77 37.88
N ASP A 806 5.26 -19.30 39.06
CA ASP A 806 5.54 -20.11 40.25
C ASP A 806 4.31 -20.86 40.75
N GLN A 807 4.51 -22.08 41.29
CA GLN A 807 3.48 -22.76 42.05
C GLN A 807 3.28 -22.05 43.39
N LEU A 808 2.02 -21.75 43.72
CA LEU A 808 1.63 -21.11 44.97
C LEU A 808 1.81 -22.08 46.13
N GLY A 809 2.28 -21.57 47.27
CA GLY A 809 2.37 -22.32 48.53
C GLY A 809 1.74 -21.56 49.69
N ASP A 810 1.69 -22.19 50.87
CA ASP A 810 1.00 -21.65 52.05
C ASP A 810 1.46 -20.23 52.44
N THR A 811 2.72 -19.88 52.17
CA THR A 811 3.28 -18.54 52.43
C THR A 811 2.69 -17.42 51.54
N ASP A 812 2.06 -17.77 50.43
CA ASP A 812 1.52 -16.80 49.47
C ASP A 812 0.13 -16.27 49.85
N PHE A 813 -0.54 -16.83 50.87
CA PHE A 813 -1.91 -16.46 51.23
C PHE A 813 -2.10 -14.95 51.46
N GLU A 814 -1.23 -14.33 52.26
CA GLU A 814 -1.29 -12.89 52.54
C GLU A 814 -0.92 -12.04 51.31
N ARG A 815 -0.01 -12.55 50.47
CA ARG A 815 0.38 -11.88 49.23
C ARG A 815 -0.75 -11.88 48.21
N LEU A 816 -1.48 -13.00 48.09
CA LEU A 816 -2.67 -13.11 47.26
C LEU A 816 -3.75 -12.12 47.72
N ARG A 817 -3.96 -12.01 49.03
CA ARG A 817 -4.92 -11.06 49.63
C ARG A 817 -4.60 -9.60 49.27
N ASN A 818 -3.32 -9.25 49.25
CA ASN A 818 -2.88 -7.88 48.97
C ASN A 818 -2.71 -7.60 47.46
N SER A 819 -2.88 -8.59 46.58
CA SER A 819 -2.66 -8.44 45.14
C SER A 819 -3.70 -7.55 44.44
N GLY A 820 -4.90 -7.41 45.01
CA GLY A 820 -6.03 -6.70 44.40
C GLY A 820 -6.76 -7.48 43.30
N SER A 821 -6.16 -8.55 42.77
CA SER A 821 -6.73 -9.44 41.76
C SER A 821 -7.95 -10.21 42.27
N PHE A 822 -8.87 -10.56 41.36
CA PHE A 822 -10.06 -11.36 41.69
C PHE A 822 -9.77 -12.86 41.64
N PHE A 823 -8.86 -13.28 40.75
CA PHE A 823 -8.45 -14.66 40.57
C PHE A 823 -6.96 -14.81 40.80
N ALA A 824 -6.53 -16.01 41.18
CA ALA A 824 -5.12 -16.38 41.19
C ALA A 824 -4.95 -17.73 40.51
N ARG A 825 -3.77 -17.95 39.95
CA ARG A 825 -3.43 -19.18 39.23
C ARG A 825 -2.18 -19.81 39.82
N LYS A 826 -2.04 -21.12 39.58
CA LYS A 826 -0.95 -22.00 40.03
C LYS A 826 -1.15 -22.54 41.45
N PHE A 827 -2.41 -22.70 41.86
CA PHE A 827 -2.74 -23.55 42.99
C PHE A 827 -2.36 -25.01 42.70
N SER A 828 -2.08 -25.77 43.76
CA SER A 828 -2.03 -27.22 43.67
C SER A 828 -3.37 -27.76 43.15
N LEU A 829 -3.32 -28.84 42.38
CA LEU A 829 -4.52 -29.58 41.95
C LEU A 829 -4.98 -30.59 43.00
N ASP A 830 -4.15 -30.83 44.02
CA ASP A 830 -4.52 -31.68 45.15
C ASP A 830 -5.67 -31.04 45.93
N ARG A 831 -6.74 -31.81 46.12
CA ARG A 831 -7.90 -31.41 46.91
C ARG A 831 -7.50 -31.08 48.35
N GLY A 832 -6.50 -31.75 48.91
CA GLY A 832 -6.06 -31.59 50.29
C GLY A 832 -5.10 -30.42 50.54
N ASP A 833 -4.72 -29.67 49.51
CA ASP A 833 -3.75 -28.58 49.63
C ASP A 833 -4.21 -27.49 50.61
N GLY A 834 -3.34 -27.16 51.57
CA GLY A 834 -3.64 -26.26 52.68
C GLY A 834 -4.04 -24.86 52.22
N LEU A 835 -3.25 -24.25 51.34
CA LEU A 835 -3.55 -22.95 50.73
C LEU A 835 -4.88 -22.98 49.98
N ARG A 836 -5.09 -23.98 49.11
CA ARG A 836 -6.30 -24.11 48.31
C ARG A 836 -7.56 -24.17 49.19
N GLN A 837 -7.54 -24.99 50.24
CA GLN A 837 -8.65 -25.12 51.18
C GLN A 837 -8.85 -23.86 52.03
N ALA A 838 -7.77 -23.21 52.46
CA ALA A 838 -7.85 -21.95 53.21
C ALA A 838 -8.54 -20.84 52.40
N VAL A 839 -8.24 -20.72 51.10
CA VAL A 839 -8.88 -19.76 50.20
C VAL A 839 -10.37 -20.08 50.02
N LEU A 840 -10.72 -21.33 49.72
CA LEU A 840 -12.11 -21.75 49.53
C LEU A 840 -12.96 -21.56 50.78
N THR A 841 -12.43 -21.95 51.94
CA THR A 841 -13.10 -21.80 53.24
C THR A 841 -13.38 -20.33 53.54
N ARG A 842 -12.44 -19.42 53.25
CA ARG A 842 -12.61 -17.98 53.44
C ARG A 842 -13.72 -17.40 52.57
N LEU A 843 -13.82 -17.83 51.31
CA LEU A 843 -14.86 -17.37 50.40
C LEU A 843 -16.25 -17.77 50.93
N GLN A 844 -16.40 -19.02 51.37
CA GLN A 844 -17.64 -19.52 51.99
C GLN A 844 -18.04 -18.71 53.22
N HIS A 845 -17.10 -18.46 54.15
CA HIS A 845 -17.37 -17.66 55.35
C HIS A 845 -17.75 -16.19 55.02
N SER A 846 -17.19 -15.63 53.95
CA SER A 846 -17.49 -14.25 53.52
C SER A 846 -18.88 -14.15 52.89
N ASP A 847 -19.28 -15.15 52.11
CA ASP A 847 -20.60 -15.23 51.49
C ASP A 847 -21.69 -15.52 52.53
N ASP A 848 -21.43 -16.40 53.49
CA ASP A 848 -22.34 -16.69 54.61
C ASP A 848 -22.52 -15.46 55.51
N ALA A 849 -21.43 -14.78 55.91
CA ALA A 849 -21.51 -13.56 56.70
C ALA A 849 -22.32 -12.43 56.00
N ARG A 850 -22.20 -12.32 54.67
CA ARG A 850 -22.99 -11.36 53.88
C ARG A 850 -24.45 -11.76 53.72
N ARG A 851 -24.78 -13.05 53.57
CA ARG A 851 -26.18 -13.53 53.56
C ARG A 851 -26.87 -13.23 54.90
N THR A 852 -26.17 -13.38 56.02
CA THR A 852 -26.68 -13.03 57.34
C THR A 852 -26.90 -11.51 57.48
N LEU A 853 -25.97 -10.67 56.98
CA LEU A 853 -26.11 -9.20 56.93
C LEU A 853 -27.25 -8.71 56.01
N HIS A 854 -27.47 -9.33 54.85
CA HIS A 854 -28.59 -9.02 53.98
C HIS A 854 -29.93 -9.50 54.54
N SER A 855 -29.96 -10.62 55.27
CA SER A 855 -31.18 -11.08 55.97
C SER A 855 -31.61 -10.15 57.11
N HIS A 856 -30.67 -9.47 57.77
CA HIS A 856 -30.97 -8.47 58.81
C HIS A 856 -31.38 -7.09 58.25
N ARG A 857 -31.07 -6.78 56.98
CA ARG A 857 -31.57 -5.57 56.29
C ARG A 857 -32.91 -5.77 55.58
N ALA A 858 -33.41 -7.00 55.49
CA ALA A 858 -34.66 -7.36 54.83
C ALA A 858 -35.83 -7.61 55.82
N ALA A 859 -35.78 -7.03 57.03
CA ALA A 859 -36.96 -6.90 57.89
C ALA A 859 -37.64 -5.56 57.59
N PRO A 860 -38.92 -5.53 57.16
CA PRO A 860 -39.64 -4.28 56.93
C PRO A 860 -40.01 -3.65 58.29
N GLN A 861 -39.37 -2.54 58.66
CA GLN A 861 -39.99 -1.57 59.57
C GLN A 861 -40.77 -0.55 58.75
N GLU A 862 -41.83 -1.01 58.08
CA GLU A 862 -42.96 -0.16 57.69
C GLU A 862 -44.11 -0.45 58.64
N GLY A 863 -44.29 0.45 59.62
CA GLY A 863 -45.39 0.33 60.58
C GLY A 863 -45.29 1.27 61.78
N ALA A 864 -44.95 2.55 61.59
CA ALA A 864 -45.11 3.58 62.63
C ALA A 864 -45.07 5.05 62.16
N ALA A 865 -45.03 5.36 60.85
CA ALA A 865 -44.86 6.74 60.39
C ALA A 865 -45.95 7.25 59.41
N ASN A 866 -46.99 6.44 59.14
CA ASN A 866 -48.04 6.79 58.16
C ASN A 866 -49.43 7.02 58.76
N GLU A 867 -49.59 6.94 60.09
CA GLU A 867 -50.84 7.30 60.79
C GLU A 867 -50.87 8.77 61.26
N SER A 868 -49.71 9.39 61.52
CA SER A 868 -49.65 10.79 61.97
C SER A 868 -49.90 11.83 60.87
N PHE A 869 -49.82 11.45 59.58
CA PHE A 869 -50.08 12.37 58.46
C PHE A 869 -51.53 12.30 57.95
N ARG A 870 -52.26 11.20 58.21
CA ARG A 870 -53.68 11.05 57.84
C ARG A 870 -54.65 11.60 58.89
N ALA A 871 -54.19 11.84 60.12
CA ALA A 871 -54.98 12.50 61.17
C ALA A 871 -54.99 14.05 61.08
N MET A 872 -54.10 14.65 60.26
CA MET A 872 -53.93 16.11 60.21
C MET A 872 -54.64 16.80 59.01
N VAL A 873 -55.28 16.04 58.12
CA VAL A 873 -55.94 16.57 56.89
C VAL A 873 -57.46 16.35 56.90
N SER A 874 -58.05 15.82 57.98
CA SER A 874 -59.50 15.59 58.11
C SER A 874 -60.22 16.44 59.18
N GLN A 875 -59.56 17.44 59.77
CA GLN A 875 -60.20 18.45 60.63
C GLN A 875 -60.06 19.84 60.00
N GLY A 876 -61.04 20.18 59.16
CA GLY A 876 -61.13 21.46 58.45
C GLY A 876 -62.32 21.52 57.49
N ALA A 877 -63.47 20.96 57.88
CA ALA A 877 -64.77 21.17 57.25
C ALA A 877 -65.88 21.03 58.32
N ALA A 878 -65.88 21.98 59.26
CA ALA A 878 -67.03 22.55 59.99
C ALA A 878 -66.49 23.57 61.00
#